data_AF-A0A0L1KLZ3-F1
#
_entry.id   AF-A0A0L1KLZ3-F1
#
_cell.length_a   1.000
_cell.length_b   1.000
_cell.length_c   1.000
_cell.angle_alpha   90.00
_cell.angle_beta   90.00
_cell.angle_gamma   90.00
#
_symmetry.space_group_name_H-M   'P 1'
#
loop_
_entity.id
_entity.type
_entity.pdbx_description
1 polymer ?
#
loop_
_entity_poly.entity_id
_entity_poly.type
_entity_poly.pdbx_seq_one_letter_code
_entity_poly.pdbx_strand_id
1 'polypeptide(L)'
;MEKSFGLSALQKHSKGIPPSEVRLAEGVRYQDVISAVEVMDPRTDALFDHESIRYIADLMKSGEIFTADELTSLSESQILLFMQHMMALEAEWMQGQYLPQTVFSTPYIHHMRFLQCHSPMLYAYCLAVLKTVLMVFDTIAEADVKENEEFLIYHFGLDLHQDVQLDEVLRMLEEAYAEAIGKDWMQVAKCIEFQSNFLQGNLILARGHEFLQHASRLLTSAGEVLESIRLANMDDLSLKKFYHPMTLRWVPALTPLKWISSISVGDGIRYFKEVIESLIGICTNFSTVSRCSERLLTFAIDFSASVPTLLVRSRLLLLIHSLDKNLLQNGYLVSIILHSLDETYGCSLYKSIYDGEPKALDEVYAMQTKKIREINKYLPQAIDVSSLTKELIGTQFTDFLERLARVYLLIIFVSLHNRARYRRRLANLFFELRNIQHLAWEVDTHIFGGGYGCVEHYFNKSRKLQANGFCAQCVACSKTLVLSALVTDIICRVTMEFNLLGLENNLYGKNEIPTAYAYNYHVVQTMIENDTILFHPQMFEPVMKHHARLYPLLVRKRRAALPTEGHIFYVEVLQLVSTASLFLHVALQQLGMIPSNHGQTCTTESQVYALRYKSMQCLTRPAHLTHEGYRTIIEAFSTNNAPSALENAVGMYQRAIEKLNTLIPKLSSYSSSRCSGLRCVVQANAVTAKLLHSIVKSSTMNNWTIEIQVGTVSLGNAKLAKRVNTSLPFYKLKQKTARSQDQSLDLKELKVV
;
A
#
# COMPACT_ATOMS: atom_id res chain seq x y z
N MET A 1 38.46 -40.13 -29.43
CA MET A 1 37.99 -41.47 -29.04
C MET A 1 37.65 -41.61 -27.55
N GLU A 2 37.96 -40.65 -26.66
CA GLU A 2 37.64 -40.77 -25.22
C GLU A 2 36.22 -40.31 -24.80
N LYS A 3 35.48 -39.57 -25.65
CA LYS A 3 34.11 -39.10 -25.32
C LYS A 3 33.01 -40.19 -25.41
N SER A 4 33.26 -41.34 -26.04
CA SER A 4 32.26 -42.41 -26.22
C SER A 4 32.14 -43.36 -25.03
N PHE A 5 33.15 -43.41 -24.15
CA PHE A 5 33.18 -44.32 -23.00
C PHE A 5 32.22 -43.88 -21.87
N GLY A 6 32.06 -42.58 -21.64
CA GLY A 6 31.20 -42.06 -20.56
C GLY A 6 29.69 -42.17 -20.85
N LEU A 7 29.27 -41.81 -22.07
CA LEU A 7 27.85 -41.86 -22.48
C LEU A 7 27.31 -43.29 -22.55
N SER A 8 28.10 -44.23 -23.06
CA SER A 8 27.71 -45.64 -23.13
C SER A 8 27.61 -46.29 -21.75
N ALA A 9 28.48 -45.91 -20.80
CA ALA A 9 28.41 -46.34 -19.41
C ALA A 9 27.16 -45.77 -18.69
N LEU A 10 26.87 -44.47 -18.86
CA LEU A 10 25.67 -43.82 -18.32
C LEU A 10 24.38 -44.47 -18.83
N GLN A 11 24.28 -44.71 -20.14
CA GLN A 11 23.13 -45.39 -20.75
C GLN A 11 22.97 -46.83 -20.26
N LYS A 12 24.08 -47.55 -20.02
CA LYS A 12 24.03 -48.91 -19.48
C LYS A 12 23.57 -48.92 -18.03
N HIS A 13 24.01 -47.94 -17.23
CA HIS A 13 23.63 -47.82 -15.82
C HIS A 13 22.18 -47.35 -15.66
N SER A 14 21.70 -46.43 -16.51
CA SER A 14 20.32 -45.93 -16.45
C SER A 14 19.28 -46.98 -16.81
N LYS A 15 19.60 -47.94 -17.68
CA LYS A 15 18.73 -49.09 -17.99
C LYS A 15 18.40 -49.98 -16.79
N GLY A 16 19.22 -49.95 -15.74
CA GLY A 16 18.98 -50.69 -14.51
C GLY A 16 18.12 -49.95 -13.48
N ILE A 17 17.69 -48.73 -13.78
CA ILE A 17 16.91 -47.86 -12.88
C ILE A 17 15.42 -48.01 -13.22
N PRO A 18 14.53 -48.31 -12.24
CA PRO A 18 13.09 -48.33 -12.44
C PRO A 18 12.54 -46.97 -12.90
N PRO A 19 11.45 -46.91 -13.69
CA PRO A 19 10.86 -45.64 -14.14
C PRO A 19 10.39 -44.70 -13.01
N SER A 20 10.12 -45.24 -11.81
CA SER A 20 9.72 -44.46 -10.63
C SER A 20 10.91 -43.98 -9.79
N GLU A 21 12.14 -44.40 -10.10
CA GLU A 21 13.33 -44.04 -9.34
C GLU A 21 14.05 -42.86 -10.00
N VAL A 22 14.30 -41.82 -9.20
CA VAL A 22 15.12 -40.67 -9.57
C VAL A 22 16.34 -40.67 -8.65
N ARG A 23 17.54 -40.59 -9.24
CA ARG A 23 18.80 -40.53 -8.50
C ARG A 23 19.30 -39.10 -8.45
N LEU A 24 19.35 -38.54 -7.24
CA LEU A 24 19.92 -37.23 -6.95
C LEU A 24 21.23 -37.39 -6.17
N ALA A 25 22.12 -36.41 -6.29
CA ALA A 25 23.30 -36.34 -5.43
C ALA A 25 22.89 -36.11 -3.97
N GLU A 26 23.70 -36.59 -3.04
CA GLU A 26 23.47 -36.36 -1.61
C GLU A 26 23.42 -34.86 -1.31
N GLY A 27 22.41 -34.42 -0.56
CA GLY A 27 22.17 -33.00 -0.24
C GLY A 27 21.32 -32.22 -1.26
N VAL A 28 21.05 -32.76 -2.45
CA VAL A 28 20.17 -32.11 -3.43
C VAL A 28 18.72 -32.54 -3.19
N ARG A 29 17.82 -31.57 -3.01
CA ARG A 29 16.38 -31.86 -2.83
C ARG A 29 15.69 -31.80 -4.18
N TYR A 30 14.66 -32.63 -4.35
CA TYR A 30 13.80 -32.61 -5.55
C TYR A 30 13.29 -31.20 -5.89
N GLN A 31 12.93 -30.43 -4.87
CA GLN A 31 12.43 -29.06 -5.03
C GLN A 31 13.44 -28.12 -5.71
N ASP A 32 14.73 -28.35 -5.51
CA ASP A 32 15.79 -27.50 -6.07
C ASP A 32 15.93 -27.73 -7.60
N VAL A 33 15.55 -28.93 -8.08
CA VAL A 33 15.64 -29.32 -9.50
C VAL A 33 14.44 -28.86 -10.34
N ILE A 34 13.28 -28.60 -9.71
CA ILE A 34 12.04 -28.21 -10.43
C ILE A 34 12.19 -26.87 -11.18
N SER A 35 13.15 -26.03 -10.77
CA SER A 35 13.42 -24.74 -11.40
C SER A 35 14.53 -24.75 -12.45
N ALA A 36 15.09 -25.93 -12.77
CA ALA A 36 16.18 -26.06 -13.73
C ALA A 36 15.75 -25.70 -15.16
N VAL A 37 16.67 -25.09 -15.92
CA VAL A 37 16.50 -24.84 -17.35
C VAL A 37 16.59 -26.17 -18.11
N GLU A 38 15.66 -26.39 -19.04
CA GLU A 38 15.64 -27.56 -19.91
C GLU A 38 16.30 -27.20 -21.26
N VAL A 39 17.46 -27.78 -21.53
CA VAL A 39 18.18 -27.56 -22.80
C VAL A 39 17.37 -28.15 -23.96
N MET A 40 17.37 -27.48 -25.11
CA MET A 40 16.55 -27.80 -26.28
C MET A 40 15.03 -27.62 -26.09
N ASP A 41 14.58 -27.02 -24.99
CA ASP A 41 13.18 -26.61 -24.85
C ASP A 41 13.00 -25.16 -25.33
N PRO A 42 12.06 -24.88 -26.26
CA PRO A 42 11.86 -23.55 -26.83
C PRO A 42 11.40 -22.48 -25.83
N ARG A 43 10.99 -22.86 -24.62
CA ARG A 43 10.50 -21.92 -23.59
C ARG A 43 11.58 -21.61 -22.56
N THR A 44 12.42 -22.58 -22.23
CA THR A 44 13.42 -22.44 -21.15
C THR A 44 14.84 -22.24 -21.66
N ASP A 45 15.19 -22.78 -22.84
CA ASP A 45 16.52 -22.63 -23.43
C ASP A 45 16.65 -21.34 -24.25
N ALA A 46 17.47 -20.42 -23.76
CA ALA A 46 17.76 -19.15 -24.43
C ALA A 46 18.46 -19.30 -25.79
N LEU A 47 19.11 -20.43 -26.02
CA LEU A 47 19.88 -20.76 -27.24
C LEU A 47 19.12 -21.70 -28.18
N PHE A 48 17.85 -22.02 -27.88
CA PHE A 48 17.00 -22.83 -28.76
C PHE A 48 16.98 -22.26 -30.18
N ASP A 49 17.19 -23.13 -31.18
CA ASP A 49 17.19 -22.82 -32.62
C ASP A 49 18.31 -21.88 -33.12
N HIS A 50 19.41 -21.74 -32.37
CA HIS A 50 20.58 -20.95 -32.80
C HIS A 50 21.86 -21.77 -32.93
N GLU A 51 22.38 -21.85 -34.17
CA GLU A 51 23.63 -22.55 -34.47
C GLU A 51 24.87 -21.84 -33.90
N SER A 52 24.85 -20.51 -33.80
CA SER A 52 25.94 -19.71 -33.22
C SER A 52 25.45 -18.38 -32.64
N ILE A 53 26.16 -17.90 -31.61
CA ILE A 53 25.93 -16.58 -31.01
C ILE A 53 26.65 -15.54 -31.87
N ARG A 54 25.90 -14.58 -32.41
CA ARG A 54 26.43 -13.43 -33.16
C ARG A 54 26.69 -12.27 -32.20
N TYR A 55 27.89 -11.68 -32.25
CA TYR A 55 28.27 -10.54 -31.40
C TYR A 55 28.20 -9.21 -32.17
N ILE A 56 28.46 -8.08 -31.49
CA ILE A 56 28.32 -6.74 -32.08
C ILE A 56 29.06 -6.58 -33.43
N ALA A 57 30.26 -7.15 -33.55
CA ALA A 57 31.07 -7.05 -34.76
C ALA A 57 30.42 -7.77 -35.96
N ASP A 58 29.72 -8.88 -35.71
CA ASP A 58 29.01 -9.63 -36.76
C ASP A 58 27.76 -8.87 -37.20
N LEU A 59 27.04 -8.27 -36.24
CA LEU A 59 25.85 -7.45 -36.51
C LEU A 59 26.19 -6.17 -37.30
N MET A 60 27.35 -5.56 -37.05
CA MET A 60 27.85 -4.42 -37.84
C MET A 60 28.19 -4.85 -39.26
N LYS A 61 28.88 -6.00 -39.41
CA LYS A 61 29.24 -6.54 -40.73
C LYS A 61 28.02 -6.90 -41.58
N SER A 62 26.95 -7.40 -40.96
CA SER A 62 25.70 -7.71 -41.65
C SER A 62 24.83 -6.48 -41.93
N GLY A 63 25.18 -5.31 -41.40
CA GLY A 63 24.40 -4.07 -41.55
C GLY A 63 23.10 -4.05 -40.75
N GLU A 64 22.93 -5.00 -39.82
CA GLU A 64 21.76 -5.06 -38.92
C GLU A 64 21.81 -3.94 -37.87
N ILE A 65 23.00 -3.43 -37.53
CA ILE A 65 23.22 -2.28 -36.65
C ILE A 65 24.19 -1.27 -37.28
N PHE A 66 24.26 -0.05 -36.73
CA PHE A 66 25.16 1.00 -37.22
C PHE A 66 26.64 0.64 -37.05
N THR A 67 27.40 0.93 -38.10
CA THR A 67 28.87 0.84 -38.12
C THR A 67 29.52 2.04 -37.41
N ALA A 68 30.83 1.96 -37.21
CA ALA A 68 31.63 3.03 -36.60
C ALA A 68 31.47 4.37 -37.33
N ASP A 69 31.57 4.37 -38.66
CA ASP A 69 31.47 5.59 -39.47
C ASP A 69 30.04 6.16 -39.42
N GLU A 70 29.01 5.31 -39.53
CA GLU A 70 27.62 5.75 -39.46
C GLU A 70 27.26 6.41 -38.11
N LEU A 71 27.83 5.93 -37.00
CA LEU A 71 27.61 6.51 -35.66
C LEU A 71 28.18 7.92 -35.53
N THR A 72 29.28 8.23 -36.22
CA THR A 72 29.88 9.57 -36.20
C THR A 72 29.06 10.60 -36.98
N SER A 73 28.24 10.14 -37.92
CA SER A 73 27.46 10.97 -38.84
C SER A 73 25.94 10.88 -38.61
N LEU A 74 25.49 10.52 -37.40
CA LEU A 74 24.06 10.45 -37.09
C LEU A 74 23.38 11.81 -37.20
N SER A 75 22.18 11.81 -37.77
CA SER A 75 21.30 12.98 -37.83
C SER A 75 20.61 13.27 -36.49
N GLU A 76 20.12 14.50 -36.31
CA GLU A 76 19.32 14.90 -35.13
C GLU A 76 18.18 13.93 -34.87
N SER A 77 17.40 13.59 -35.90
CA SER A 77 16.25 12.69 -35.80
C SER A 77 16.63 11.29 -35.29
N GLN A 78 17.80 10.77 -35.69
CA GLN A 78 18.27 9.45 -35.25
C GLN A 78 18.75 9.47 -33.81
N ILE A 79 19.48 10.52 -33.40
CA ILE A 79 19.91 10.71 -32.01
C ILE A 79 18.70 10.89 -31.09
N LEU A 80 17.73 11.71 -31.50
CA LEU A 80 16.49 11.92 -30.76
C LEU A 80 15.70 10.62 -30.60
N LEU A 81 15.55 9.86 -31.70
CA LEU A 81 14.88 8.56 -31.70
C LEU A 81 15.55 7.59 -30.73
N PHE A 82 16.89 7.53 -30.74
CA PHE A 82 17.66 6.70 -29.82
C PHE A 82 17.41 7.09 -28.35
N MET A 83 17.55 8.37 -28.01
CA MET A 83 17.39 8.85 -26.63
C MET A 83 15.98 8.58 -26.10
N GLN A 84 14.95 8.83 -26.92
CA GLN A 84 13.56 8.59 -26.56
C GLN A 84 13.23 7.10 -26.41
N HIS A 85 13.79 6.24 -27.26
CA HIS A 85 13.63 4.80 -27.10
C HIS A 85 14.36 4.29 -25.85
N MET A 86 15.55 4.79 -25.56
CA MET A 86 16.28 4.49 -24.33
C MET A 86 15.47 4.85 -23.07
N MET A 87 14.76 5.99 -23.07
CA MET A 87 13.82 6.33 -21.99
C MET A 87 12.70 5.29 -21.86
N ALA A 88 12.15 4.81 -22.99
CA ALA A 88 11.11 3.77 -22.95
C ALA A 88 11.64 2.46 -22.35
N LEU A 89 12.84 2.02 -22.76
CA LEU A 89 13.50 0.83 -22.22
C LEU A 89 13.82 0.98 -20.72
N GLU A 90 14.29 2.16 -20.30
CA GLU A 90 14.54 2.47 -18.90
C GLU A 90 13.24 2.41 -18.07
N ALA A 91 12.16 3.03 -18.55
CA ALA A 91 10.85 2.98 -17.89
C ALA A 91 10.28 1.55 -17.84
N GLU A 92 10.49 0.74 -18.88
CA GLU A 92 10.07 -0.66 -18.92
C GLU A 92 10.82 -1.52 -17.90
N TRP A 93 12.13 -1.29 -17.74
CA TRP A 93 12.93 -1.92 -16.69
C TRP A 93 12.43 -1.55 -15.29
N MET A 94 12.17 -0.26 -15.04
CA MET A 94 11.65 0.19 -13.74
C MET A 94 10.24 -0.36 -13.42
N GLN A 95 9.51 -0.84 -14.43
CA GLN A 95 8.23 -1.55 -14.29
C GLN A 95 8.38 -3.05 -14.01
N GLY A 96 9.60 -3.58 -13.92
CA GLY A 96 9.87 -4.96 -13.49
C GLY A 96 10.38 -5.89 -14.59
N GLN A 97 10.58 -5.41 -15.82
CA GLN A 97 11.19 -6.21 -16.88
C GLN A 97 12.70 -6.40 -16.65
N TYR A 98 13.28 -7.45 -17.23
CA TYR A 98 14.68 -7.76 -17.02
C TYR A 98 15.61 -6.80 -17.76
N LEU A 99 16.71 -6.44 -17.11
CA LEU A 99 17.69 -5.49 -17.66
C LEU A 99 18.29 -5.94 -19.01
N PRO A 100 18.63 -7.24 -19.24
CA PRO A 100 19.03 -7.75 -20.55
C PRO A 100 17.97 -7.60 -21.65
N GLN A 101 16.69 -7.51 -21.28
CA GLN A 101 15.56 -7.41 -22.22
C GLN A 101 15.17 -5.97 -22.55
N THR A 102 15.68 -5.01 -21.80
CA THR A 102 15.32 -3.60 -21.88
C THR A 102 16.53 -2.75 -22.23
N VAL A 103 17.19 -2.08 -21.28
CA VAL A 103 18.33 -1.19 -21.52
C VAL A 103 19.46 -1.93 -22.26
N PHE A 104 19.83 -3.12 -21.80
CA PHE A 104 20.90 -3.92 -22.43
C PHE A 104 20.48 -4.63 -23.71
N SER A 105 19.26 -4.39 -24.18
CA SER A 105 18.86 -4.80 -25.51
C SER A 105 19.53 -3.96 -26.62
N THR A 106 20.09 -2.81 -26.24
CA THR A 106 20.95 -1.95 -27.05
C THR A 106 22.38 -2.53 -27.11
N PRO A 107 22.84 -3.02 -28.28
CA PRO A 107 24.16 -3.65 -28.41
C PRO A 107 25.33 -2.79 -27.95
N TYR A 108 25.26 -1.47 -28.17
CA TYR A 108 26.34 -0.54 -27.85
C TYR A 108 26.60 -0.38 -26.35
N ILE A 109 25.62 -0.69 -25.48
CA ILE A 109 25.79 -0.63 -24.02
C ILE A 109 26.73 -1.73 -23.54
N HIS A 110 26.82 -2.87 -24.24
CA HIS A 110 27.83 -3.90 -23.96
C HIS A 110 29.24 -3.47 -24.35
N HIS A 111 29.37 -2.39 -25.12
CA HIS A 111 30.64 -1.90 -25.68
C HIS A 111 30.76 -0.37 -25.53
N MET A 112 30.56 0.15 -24.31
CA MET A 112 30.54 1.60 -24.03
C MET A 112 31.79 2.36 -24.51
N ARG A 113 32.99 1.75 -24.48
CA ARG A 113 34.22 2.35 -25.02
C ARG A 113 34.15 2.60 -26.53
N PHE A 114 33.48 1.73 -27.27
CA PHE A 114 33.25 1.93 -28.70
C PHE A 114 32.34 3.14 -28.93
N LEU A 115 31.28 3.28 -28.13
CA LEU A 115 30.39 4.45 -28.20
C LEU A 115 31.13 5.74 -27.84
N GLN A 116 31.99 5.73 -26.82
CA GLN A 116 32.82 6.87 -26.41
C GLN A 116 33.67 7.44 -27.56
N CYS A 117 34.27 6.58 -28.37
CA CYS A 117 35.13 7.01 -29.48
C CYS A 117 34.36 7.57 -30.68
N HIS A 118 33.13 7.09 -30.94
CA HIS A 118 32.40 7.38 -32.19
C HIS A 118 31.18 8.28 -32.00
N SER A 119 30.62 8.35 -30.79
CA SER A 119 29.51 9.23 -30.45
C SER A 119 29.58 9.64 -28.96
N PRO A 120 30.43 10.62 -28.60
CA PRO A 120 30.59 11.06 -27.21
C PRO A 120 29.28 11.51 -26.54
N MET A 121 28.38 12.15 -27.31
CA MET A 121 27.05 12.56 -26.84
C MET A 121 26.18 11.36 -26.43
N LEU A 122 26.09 10.33 -27.28
CA LEU A 122 25.34 9.12 -26.95
C LEU A 122 26.00 8.33 -25.81
N TYR A 123 27.33 8.34 -25.74
CA TYR A 123 28.07 7.75 -24.62
C TYR A 123 27.72 8.41 -23.29
N ALA A 124 27.76 9.76 -23.22
CA ALA A 124 27.38 10.51 -22.02
C ALA A 124 25.93 10.20 -21.61
N TYR A 125 25.00 10.18 -22.57
CA TYR A 125 23.60 9.88 -22.33
C TYR A 125 23.39 8.43 -21.82
N CYS A 126 23.98 7.43 -22.47
CA CYS A 126 23.87 6.03 -22.04
C CYS A 126 24.47 5.83 -20.65
N LEU A 127 25.59 6.47 -20.36
CA LEU A 127 26.23 6.39 -19.05
C LEU A 127 25.34 7.00 -17.95
N ALA A 128 24.64 8.11 -18.24
CA ALA A 128 23.66 8.69 -17.35
C ALA A 128 22.46 7.77 -17.11
N VAL A 129 21.94 7.10 -18.15
CA VAL A 129 20.89 6.07 -18.00
C VAL A 129 21.38 4.93 -17.11
N LEU A 130 22.59 4.41 -17.33
CA LEU A 130 23.16 3.36 -16.47
C LEU A 130 23.35 3.80 -15.02
N LYS A 131 23.70 5.07 -14.77
CA LYS A 131 23.76 5.63 -13.42
C LYS A 131 22.39 5.73 -12.77
N THR A 132 21.35 6.10 -13.53
CA THR A 132 19.97 6.06 -13.04
C THR A 132 19.57 4.63 -12.70
N VAL A 133 19.88 3.66 -13.57
CA VAL A 133 19.64 2.22 -13.33
C VAL A 133 20.32 1.75 -12.03
N LEU A 134 21.61 2.05 -11.86
CA LEU A 134 22.36 1.69 -10.65
C LEU A 134 21.72 2.30 -9.39
N MET A 135 21.41 3.60 -9.44
CA MET A 135 20.79 4.30 -8.31
C MET A 135 19.41 3.72 -7.96
N VAL A 136 18.58 3.42 -8.94
CA VAL A 136 17.26 2.81 -8.72
C VAL A 136 17.40 1.39 -8.16
N PHE A 137 18.36 0.63 -8.67
CA PHE A 137 18.69 -0.71 -8.17
C PHE A 137 19.06 -0.66 -6.68
N ASP A 138 20.02 0.19 -6.31
CA ASP A 138 20.47 0.35 -4.92
C ASP A 138 19.33 0.80 -4.01
N THR A 139 18.49 1.72 -4.49
CA THR A 139 17.32 2.21 -3.75
C THR A 139 16.32 1.10 -3.45
N ILE A 140 16.01 0.27 -4.44
CA ILE A 140 15.06 -0.83 -4.28
C ILE A 140 15.66 -1.95 -3.41
N ALA A 141 16.96 -2.21 -3.56
CA ALA A 141 17.69 -3.19 -2.76
C ALA A 141 17.76 -2.80 -1.28
N GLU A 142 18.05 -1.52 -0.99
CA GLU A 142 18.11 -1.01 0.39
C GLU A 142 16.72 -0.97 1.04
N ALA A 143 15.67 -0.67 0.28
CA ALA A 143 14.31 -0.55 0.82
C ALA A 143 13.65 -1.90 1.16
N ASP A 144 13.98 -2.99 0.44
CA ASP A 144 13.40 -4.34 0.62
C ASP A 144 11.84 -4.41 0.63
N VAL A 145 11.19 -3.52 -0.12
CA VAL A 145 9.71 -3.47 -0.27
C VAL A 145 9.18 -4.30 -1.43
N LYS A 146 10.08 -4.92 -2.20
CA LYS A 146 9.77 -5.61 -3.45
C LYS A 146 9.45 -7.09 -3.28
N GLU A 147 8.65 -7.65 -4.18
CA GLU A 147 8.60 -9.10 -4.38
C GLU A 147 9.42 -9.49 -5.60
N ASN A 148 9.95 -10.71 -5.63
CA ASN A 148 10.74 -11.19 -6.78
C ASN A 148 9.92 -11.21 -8.08
N GLU A 149 8.59 -11.28 -7.96
CA GLU A 149 7.65 -11.18 -9.09
C GLU A 149 7.46 -9.73 -9.59
N GLU A 150 7.71 -8.73 -8.74
CA GLU A 150 7.56 -7.30 -9.09
C GLU A 150 8.85 -6.71 -9.66
N PHE A 151 10.00 -7.09 -9.12
CA PHE A 151 11.29 -6.59 -9.57
C PHE A 151 12.44 -7.53 -9.23
N LEU A 152 13.24 -7.86 -10.24
CA LEU A 152 14.41 -8.70 -10.06
C LEU A 152 15.63 -7.86 -9.69
N ILE A 153 16.15 -8.06 -8.48
CA ILE A 153 17.41 -7.43 -8.01
C ILE A 153 18.55 -8.35 -8.43
N TYR A 154 18.77 -8.41 -9.73
CA TYR A 154 19.88 -9.14 -10.31
C TYR A 154 20.25 -8.48 -11.63
N HIS A 155 21.51 -8.03 -11.74
CA HIS A 155 22.02 -7.40 -12.95
C HIS A 155 22.72 -8.40 -13.88
N PHE A 156 22.64 -9.72 -13.62
CA PHE A 156 23.19 -10.77 -14.50
C PHE A 156 24.68 -10.64 -14.82
N GLY A 157 25.46 -10.03 -13.93
CA GLY A 157 26.88 -9.77 -14.17
C GLY A 157 27.15 -8.66 -15.19
N LEU A 158 26.11 -7.93 -15.62
CA LEU A 158 26.25 -6.77 -16.50
C LEU A 158 27.00 -5.64 -15.80
N ASP A 159 27.84 -4.94 -16.57
CA ASP A 159 28.60 -3.78 -16.12
C ASP A 159 27.73 -2.51 -16.14
N LEU A 160 27.46 -1.95 -14.96
CA LEU A 160 26.74 -0.69 -14.79
C LEU A 160 27.68 0.52 -14.67
N HIS A 161 28.96 0.34 -14.99
CA HIS A 161 30.02 1.35 -14.89
C HIS A 161 30.10 1.98 -13.51
N GLN A 162 30.10 1.13 -12.47
CA GLN A 162 30.13 1.57 -11.06
C GLN A 162 31.39 2.39 -10.71
N ASP A 163 32.46 2.18 -11.47
CA ASP A 163 33.76 2.84 -11.36
C ASP A 163 33.72 4.33 -11.72
N VAL A 164 32.85 4.73 -12.66
CA VAL A 164 32.75 6.14 -13.09
C VAL A 164 32.02 6.98 -12.05
N GLN A 165 32.59 8.11 -11.64
CA GLN A 165 31.97 8.98 -10.64
C GLN A 165 30.82 9.80 -11.22
N LEU A 166 29.80 10.07 -10.41
CA LEU A 166 28.61 10.78 -10.88
C LEU A 166 28.91 12.21 -11.36
N ASP A 167 29.82 12.92 -10.69
CA ASP A 167 30.23 14.27 -11.08
C ASP A 167 30.88 14.29 -12.48
N GLU A 168 31.59 13.23 -12.84
CA GLU A 168 32.16 13.06 -14.18
C GLU A 168 31.04 12.88 -15.21
N VAL A 169 30.04 12.05 -14.92
CA VAL A 169 28.88 11.84 -15.81
C VAL A 169 28.10 13.14 -16.02
N LEU A 170 27.89 13.93 -14.96
CA LEU A 170 27.19 15.21 -15.05
C LEU A 170 27.94 16.22 -15.92
N ARG A 171 29.27 16.32 -15.78
CA ARG A 171 30.11 17.15 -16.65
C ARG A 171 30.00 16.73 -18.11
N MET A 172 30.00 15.42 -18.38
CA MET A 172 29.85 14.89 -19.74
C MET A 172 28.47 15.19 -20.34
N LEU A 173 27.40 15.15 -19.54
CA LEU A 173 26.07 15.58 -19.98
C LEU A 173 26.03 17.08 -20.28
N GLU A 174 26.71 17.90 -19.50
CA GLU A 174 26.80 19.35 -19.75
C GLU A 174 27.53 19.65 -21.07
N GLU A 175 28.62 18.95 -21.36
CA GLU A 175 29.34 19.03 -22.64
C GLU A 175 28.44 18.58 -23.81
N ALA A 176 27.74 17.46 -23.66
CA ALA A 176 26.77 16.96 -24.64
C ALA A 176 25.59 17.92 -24.87
N TYR A 177 25.11 18.56 -23.81
CA TYR A 177 24.06 19.60 -23.89
C TYR A 177 24.57 20.81 -24.68
N ALA A 178 25.75 21.33 -24.35
CA ALA A 178 26.36 22.45 -25.06
C ALA A 178 26.59 22.15 -26.54
N GLU A 179 27.02 20.93 -26.87
CA GLU A 179 27.16 20.47 -28.25
C GLU A 179 25.81 20.45 -29.00
N ALA A 180 24.77 19.90 -28.37
CA ALA A 180 23.43 19.85 -28.97
C ALA A 180 22.86 21.25 -29.22
N ILE A 181 23.05 22.19 -28.28
CA ILE A 181 22.67 23.60 -28.46
C ILE A 181 23.48 24.26 -29.58
N GLY A 182 24.79 24.02 -29.64
CA GLY A 182 25.65 24.56 -30.70
C GLY A 182 25.27 24.09 -32.10
N LYS A 183 24.63 22.92 -32.21
CA LYS A 183 24.10 22.33 -33.44
C LYS A 183 22.62 22.67 -33.72
N ASP A 184 21.97 23.46 -32.87
CA ASP A 184 20.53 23.77 -32.89
C ASP A 184 19.61 22.53 -32.76
N TRP A 185 20.10 21.47 -32.10
CA TRP A 185 19.36 20.23 -31.86
C TRP A 185 18.52 20.31 -30.59
N MET A 186 17.54 21.22 -30.59
CA MET A 186 16.80 21.61 -29.39
C MET A 186 16.05 20.45 -28.70
N GLN A 187 15.58 19.45 -29.45
CA GLN A 187 14.89 18.29 -28.84
C GLN A 187 15.87 17.31 -28.20
N VAL A 188 17.07 17.17 -28.77
CA VAL A 188 18.16 16.35 -28.19
C VAL A 188 18.64 16.98 -26.89
N ALA A 189 18.88 18.31 -26.90
CA ALA A 189 19.27 19.06 -25.70
C ALA A 189 18.27 18.87 -24.54
N LYS A 190 16.96 18.87 -24.83
CA LYS A 190 15.91 18.61 -23.84
C LYS A 190 15.95 17.20 -23.25
N CYS A 191 16.26 16.17 -24.06
CA CYS A 191 16.40 14.80 -23.54
C CYS A 191 17.60 14.70 -22.58
N ILE A 192 18.71 15.36 -22.92
CA ILE A 192 19.91 15.43 -22.07
C ILE A 192 19.62 16.18 -20.76
N GLU A 193 18.95 17.33 -20.86
CA GLU A 193 18.57 18.16 -19.70
C GLU A 193 17.62 17.40 -18.76
N PHE A 194 16.61 16.71 -19.32
CA PHE A 194 15.72 15.83 -18.57
C PHE A 194 16.52 14.78 -17.77
N GLN A 195 17.43 14.05 -18.45
CA GLN A 195 18.19 12.98 -17.80
C GLN A 195 19.09 13.53 -16.68
N SER A 196 19.72 14.68 -16.91
CA SER A 196 20.54 15.37 -15.91
C SER A 196 19.71 15.77 -14.68
N ASN A 197 18.58 16.45 -14.88
CA ASN A 197 17.73 16.93 -13.80
C ASN A 197 17.08 15.77 -13.02
N PHE A 198 16.66 14.71 -13.70
CA PHE A 198 16.07 13.52 -13.07
C PHE A 198 17.09 12.78 -12.20
N LEU A 199 18.31 12.57 -12.71
CA LEU A 199 19.40 11.92 -11.99
C LEU A 199 19.82 12.71 -10.75
N GLN A 200 20.06 14.02 -10.90
CA GLN A 200 20.42 14.90 -9.78
C GLN A 200 19.30 15.00 -8.74
N GLY A 201 18.05 15.16 -9.18
CA GLY A 201 16.89 15.27 -8.30
C GLY A 201 16.72 14.03 -7.41
N ASN A 202 16.86 12.84 -8.00
CA ASN A 202 16.82 11.58 -7.24
C ASN A 202 18.01 11.42 -6.29
N LEU A 203 19.22 11.80 -6.70
CA LEU A 203 20.40 11.75 -5.84
C LEU A 203 20.23 12.65 -4.61
N ILE A 204 19.81 13.88 -4.82
CA ILE A 204 19.62 14.86 -3.74
C ILE A 204 18.51 14.39 -2.80
N LEU A 205 17.44 13.79 -3.33
CA LEU A 205 16.41 13.17 -2.51
C LEU A 205 16.96 12.02 -1.65
N ALA A 206 17.91 11.23 -2.18
CA ALA A 206 18.55 10.15 -1.44
C ALA A 206 19.41 10.64 -0.25
N ARG A 207 19.86 11.90 -0.25
CA ARG A 207 20.65 12.48 0.85
C ARG A 207 19.83 12.73 2.12
N GLY A 208 18.50 12.73 2.02
CA GLY A 208 17.60 12.80 3.18
C GLY A 208 16.71 14.04 3.22
N HIS A 209 15.94 14.15 4.31
CA HIS A 209 14.82 15.09 4.45
C HIS A 209 15.22 16.58 4.46
N GLU A 210 16.49 16.90 4.74
CA GLU A 210 17.01 18.27 4.73
C GLU A 210 17.06 18.85 3.31
N PHE A 211 17.15 18.00 2.30
CA PHE A 211 17.35 18.41 0.91
C PHE A 211 16.05 18.39 0.07
N LEU A 212 14.87 18.18 0.68
CA LEU A 212 13.60 18.01 -0.04
C LEU A 212 13.25 19.21 -0.94
N GLN A 213 13.53 20.44 -0.48
CA GLN A 213 13.25 21.63 -1.29
C GLN A 213 14.17 21.73 -2.51
N HIS A 214 15.41 21.24 -2.40
CA HIS A 214 16.34 21.23 -3.52
C HIS A 214 15.98 20.12 -4.52
N ALA A 215 15.71 18.91 -4.01
CA ALA A 215 15.21 17.79 -4.82
C ALA A 215 13.93 18.17 -5.58
N SER A 216 12.95 18.80 -4.89
CA SER A 216 11.70 19.22 -5.51
C SER A 216 11.93 20.17 -6.69
N ARG A 217 12.85 21.14 -6.58
CA ARG A 217 13.14 22.09 -7.67
C ARG A 217 13.69 21.39 -8.91
N LEU A 218 14.64 20.47 -8.74
CA LEU A 218 15.21 19.71 -9.85
C LEU A 218 14.20 18.77 -10.49
N LEU A 219 13.38 18.11 -9.68
CA LEU A 219 12.32 17.23 -10.18
C LEU A 219 11.21 18.02 -10.92
N THR A 220 10.85 19.21 -10.42
CA THR A 220 9.92 20.10 -11.14
C THR A 220 10.49 20.52 -12.49
N SER A 221 11.77 20.93 -12.54
CA SER A 221 12.45 21.26 -13.79
C SER A 221 12.52 20.06 -14.74
N ALA A 222 12.81 18.85 -14.24
CA ALA A 222 12.76 17.62 -15.03
C ALA A 222 11.35 17.38 -15.63
N GLY A 223 10.30 17.59 -14.85
CA GLY A 223 8.91 17.46 -15.30
C GLY A 223 8.54 18.47 -16.40
N GLU A 224 8.91 19.74 -16.23
CA GLU A 224 8.67 20.79 -17.23
C GLU A 224 9.39 20.51 -18.55
N VAL A 225 10.66 20.07 -18.47
CA VAL A 225 11.44 19.69 -19.66
C VAL A 225 10.79 18.49 -20.36
N LEU A 226 10.40 17.45 -19.60
CA LEU A 226 9.76 16.23 -20.11
C LEU A 226 8.46 16.54 -20.88
N GLU A 227 7.63 17.45 -20.37
CA GLU A 227 6.39 17.89 -21.05
C GLU A 227 6.66 18.62 -22.36
N SER A 228 7.84 19.21 -22.50
CA SER A 228 8.23 20.00 -23.67
C SER A 228 8.90 19.17 -24.79
N ILE A 229 9.17 17.88 -24.54
CA ILE A 229 9.78 16.94 -25.49
C ILE A 229 8.73 16.54 -26.54
N ARG A 230 9.08 16.72 -27.82
CA ARG A 230 8.27 16.27 -28.95
C ARG A 230 8.69 14.86 -29.36
N LEU A 231 7.71 13.98 -29.52
CA LEU A 231 7.96 12.62 -30.00
C LEU A 231 8.59 12.65 -31.40
N ALA A 232 9.68 11.92 -31.58
CA ALA A 232 10.28 11.72 -32.88
C ALA A 232 9.33 10.96 -33.81
N ASN A 233 9.40 11.24 -35.12
CA ASN A 233 8.76 10.38 -36.10
C ASN A 233 9.49 9.03 -36.10
N MET A 234 8.79 7.98 -35.67
CA MET A 234 9.36 6.64 -35.57
C MET A 234 9.61 6.07 -36.98
N ASP A 235 10.84 6.19 -37.47
CA ASP A 235 11.32 5.35 -38.57
C ASP A 235 11.72 3.99 -37.98
N ASP A 236 10.87 2.99 -38.19
CA ASP A 236 11.04 1.62 -37.69
C ASP A 236 12.36 0.99 -38.18
N LEU A 237 12.87 1.40 -39.35
CA LEU A 237 14.13 0.90 -39.89
C LEU A 237 15.35 1.44 -39.11
N SER A 238 15.38 2.74 -38.82
CA SER A 238 16.44 3.36 -38.02
C SER A 238 16.43 2.86 -36.57
N LEU A 239 15.25 2.62 -35.99
CA LEU A 239 15.13 2.09 -34.63
C LEU A 239 15.72 0.67 -34.51
N LYS A 240 15.43 -0.19 -35.50
CA LYS A 240 15.94 -1.57 -35.55
C LYS A 240 17.47 -1.66 -35.62
N LYS A 241 18.16 -0.59 -36.04
CA LYS A 241 19.63 -0.53 -36.01
C LYS A 241 20.22 -0.16 -34.64
N PHE A 242 19.40 0.30 -33.69
CA PHE A 242 19.83 0.66 -32.34
C PHE A 242 19.58 -0.45 -31.30
N TYR A 243 18.66 -1.36 -31.58
CA TYR A 243 18.25 -2.44 -30.70
C TYR A 243 18.35 -3.78 -31.43
N HIS A 244 18.79 -4.84 -30.75
CA HIS A 244 18.81 -6.17 -31.35
C HIS A 244 18.44 -7.26 -30.34
N PRO A 245 17.49 -8.18 -30.65
CA PRO A 245 17.10 -9.28 -29.75
C PRO A 245 18.21 -10.28 -29.38
N MET A 246 19.35 -10.24 -30.08
CA MET A 246 20.44 -11.22 -29.91
C MET A 246 21.25 -10.93 -28.64
N THR A 247 21.21 -9.67 -28.18
CA THR A 247 21.85 -9.21 -26.94
C THR A 247 21.40 -10.00 -25.72
N LEU A 248 20.15 -10.48 -25.70
CA LEU A 248 19.61 -11.32 -24.64
C LEU A 248 20.39 -12.64 -24.47
N ARG A 249 21.09 -13.09 -25.51
CA ARG A 249 21.90 -14.32 -25.51
C ARG A 249 23.36 -14.09 -25.16
N TRP A 250 23.78 -12.83 -25.01
CA TRP A 250 25.13 -12.49 -24.56
C TRP A 250 25.28 -12.60 -23.04
N VAL A 251 24.17 -12.80 -22.33
CA VAL A 251 24.07 -12.80 -20.88
C VAL A 251 23.67 -14.19 -20.38
N PRO A 252 24.20 -14.68 -19.25
CA PRO A 252 23.78 -15.96 -18.68
C PRO A 252 22.28 -15.99 -18.37
N ALA A 253 21.54 -16.88 -19.03
CA ALA A 253 20.12 -17.08 -18.77
C ALA A 253 19.94 -18.01 -17.56
N LEU A 254 19.74 -17.43 -16.38
CA LEU A 254 19.33 -18.18 -15.17
C LEU A 254 17.83 -18.44 -15.11
N THR A 255 17.05 -17.79 -15.98
CA THR A 255 15.60 -17.90 -16.05
C THR A 255 15.14 -18.01 -17.50
N PRO A 256 14.03 -18.71 -17.77
CA PRO A 256 13.41 -18.77 -19.09
C PRO A 256 13.24 -17.37 -19.71
N LEU A 257 13.51 -17.26 -21.01
CA LEU A 257 13.37 -15.98 -21.71
C LEU A 257 11.89 -15.63 -21.87
N LYS A 258 11.48 -14.47 -21.35
CA LYS A 258 10.21 -13.84 -21.73
C LYS A 258 10.38 -13.04 -23.01
N TRP A 259 9.40 -13.10 -23.91
CA TRP A 259 9.38 -12.27 -25.12
C TRP A 259 9.30 -10.78 -24.76
N ILE A 260 10.07 -9.96 -25.47
CA ILE A 260 10.16 -8.50 -25.27
C ILE A 260 8.88 -7.86 -25.81
N SER A 261 8.05 -7.28 -24.94
CA SER A 261 6.95 -6.41 -25.34
C SER A 261 7.33 -4.97 -25.03
N SER A 262 8.09 -4.34 -25.94
CA SER A 262 8.53 -2.95 -25.76
C SER A 262 7.33 -2.03 -25.54
N ILE A 263 7.37 -1.22 -24.49
CA ILE A 263 6.38 -0.15 -24.33
C ILE A 263 6.61 0.94 -25.38
N SER A 264 5.56 1.73 -25.69
CA SER A 264 5.73 2.86 -26.59
C SER A 264 6.52 3.99 -25.90
N VAL A 265 7.23 4.83 -26.67
CA VAL A 265 7.92 6.03 -26.15
C VAL A 265 6.94 6.92 -25.38
N GLY A 266 5.72 7.09 -25.87
CA GLY A 266 4.69 7.88 -25.20
C GLY A 266 4.27 7.31 -23.85
N ASP A 267 4.24 5.97 -23.71
CA ASP A 267 3.98 5.32 -22.43
C ASP A 267 5.19 5.43 -21.48
N GLY A 268 6.42 5.36 -22.00
CA GLY A 268 7.64 5.61 -21.22
C GLY A 268 7.71 7.02 -20.65
N ILE A 269 7.42 8.04 -21.47
CA ILE A 269 7.32 9.44 -21.02
C ILE A 269 6.23 9.60 -19.97
N ARG A 270 5.06 8.96 -20.16
CA ARG A 270 3.98 8.98 -19.17
C ARG A 270 4.42 8.36 -17.83
N TYR A 271 5.15 7.24 -17.87
CA TYR A 271 5.69 6.60 -16.67
C TYR A 271 6.63 7.54 -15.90
N PHE A 272 7.58 8.19 -16.57
CA PHE A 272 8.46 9.15 -15.92
C PHE A 272 7.71 10.34 -15.32
N LYS A 273 6.68 10.84 -16.01
CA LYS A 273 5.81 11.89 -15.48
C LYS A 273 5.14 11.44 -14.17
N GLU A 274 4.56 10.25 -14.13
CA GLU A 274 3.94 9.69 -12.92
C GLU A 274 4.95 9.53 -11.77
N VAL A 275 6.18 9.09 -12.07
CA VAL A 275 7.27 8.99 -11.09
C VAL A 275 7.63 10.38 -10.54
N ILE A 276 7.88 11.35 -11.41
CA ILE A 276 8.30 12.72 -11.03
C ILE A 276 7.23 13.40 -10.19
N GLU A 277 5.97 13.38 -10.64
CA GLU A 277 4.84 13.95 -9.89
C GLU A 277 4.73 13.34 -8.49
N SER A 278 4.92 12.03 -8.38
CA SER A 278 4.87 11.33 -7.09
C SER A 278 6.06 11.69 -6.18
N LEU A 279 7.27 11.83 -6.73
CA LEU A 279 8.46 12.25 -5.97
C LEU A 279 8.35 13.70 -5.51
N ILE A 280 7.84 14.61 -6.35
CA ILE A 280 7.53 16.00 -5.96
C ILE A 280 6.48 16.02 -4.84
N GLY A 281 5.46 15.18 -4.97
CA GLY A 281 4.44 15.01 -3.94
C GLY A 281 5.00 14.56 -2.59
N ILE A 282 6.00 13.66 -2.57
CA ILE A 282 6.75 13.33 -1.36
C ILE A 282 7.48 14.58 -0.84
N CYS A 283 8.27 15.26 -1.68
CA CYS A 283 9.09 16.40 -1.26
C CYS A 283 8.28 17.54 -0.64
N THR A 284 7.10 17.81 -1.19
CA THR A 284 6.21 18.89 -0.76
C THR A 284 5.46 18.58 0.53
N ASN A 285 5.03 17.33 0.73
CA ASN A 285 4.17 16.97 1.86
C ASN A 285 4.94 16.42 3.07
N PHE A 286 6.09 15.78 2.85
CA PHE A 286 6.80 15.01 3.89
C PHE A 286 7.19 15.83 5.13
N SER A 287 7.66 17.06 4.95
CA SER A 287 8.07 17.96 6.04
C SER A 287 6.92 18.32 6.98
N THR A 288 5.68 18.34 6.47
CA THR A 288 4.49 18.66 7.25
C THR A 288 3.95 17.44 7.97
N VAL A 289 3.92 16.28 7.31
CA VAL A 289 3.35 15.04 7.86
C VAL A 289 4.29 14.38 8.87
N SER A 290 5.61 14.54 8.73
CA SER A 290 6.61 13.96 9.63
C SER A 290 6.61 14.51 11.06
N ARG A 291 5.82 15.56 11.35
CA ARG A 291 5.70 16.15 12.69
C ARG A 291 4.64 15.52 13.59
N CYS A 292 3.74 14.70 13.03
CA CYS A 292 2.63 14.08 13.76
C CYS A 292 2.47 12.63 13.32
N SER A 293 2.44 11.68 14.27
CA SER A 293 2.48 10.25 13.97
C SER A 293 1.22 9.80 13.23
N GLU A 294 0.06 10.34 13.60
CA GLU A 294 -1.21 10.07 12.92
C GLU A 294 -1.22 10.60 11.48
N ARG A 295 -0.67 11.80 11.25
CA ARG A 295 -0.58 12.38 9.90
C ARG A 295 0.39 11.60 9.03
N LEU A 296 1.54 11.19 9.57
CA LEU A 296 2.51 10.36 8.85
C LEU A 296 1.93 8.99 8.49
N LEU A 297 1.23 8.34 9.43
CA LEU A 297 0.56 7.07 9.19
C LEU A 297 -0.52 7.21 8.11
N THR A 298 -1.40 8.21 8.24
CA THR A 298 -2.47 8.47 7.27
C THR A 298 -1.89 8.79 5.90
N PHE A 299 -0.83 9.60 5.83
CA PHE A 299 -0.11 9.89 4.60
C PHE A 299 0.44 8.61 3.96
N ALA A 300 1.11 7.73 4.70
CA ALA A 300 1.67 6.49 4.16
C ALA A 300 0.58 5.54 3.62
N ILE A 301 -0.57 5.43 4.32
CA ILE A 301 -1.71 4.61 3.89
C ILE A 301 -2.34 5.20 2.63
N ASP A 302 -2.61 6.51 2.60
CA ASP A 302 -3.23 7.19 1.47
C ASP A 302 -2.30 7.23 0.25
N PHE A 303 -1.00 7.40 0.49
CA PHE A 303 0.04 7.32 -0.53
C PHE A 303 0.11 5.91 -1.13
N SER A 304 0.07 4.86 -0.31
CA SER A 304 -0.02 3.48 -0.79
C SER A 304 -1.28 3.23 -1.62
N ALA A 305 -2.41 3.83 -1.23
CA ALA A 305 -3.67 3.69 -1.95
C ALA A 305 -3.65 4.30 -3.36
N SER A 306 -2.75 5.26 -3.64
CA SER A 306 -2.54 5.77 -5.01
C SER A 306 -1.72 4.83 -5.90
N VAL A 307 -1.30 3.67 -5.39
CA VAL A 307 -0.47 2.65 -6.08
C VAL A 307 0.78 3.25 -6.74
N PRO A 308 1.68 3.87 -5.95
CA PRO A 308 2.89 4.47 -6.50
C PRO A 308 3.86 3.40 -7.01
N THR A 309 4.73 3.80 -7.95
CA THR A 309 5.73 2.90 -8.53
C THR A 309 6.70 2.40 -7.46
N LEU A 310 7.36 1.26 -7.74
CA LEU A 310 8.27 0.63 -6.79
C LEU A 310 9.42 1.55 -6.37
N LEU A 311 10.02 2.29 -7.30
CA LEU A 311 11.05 3.29 -7.00
C LEU A 311 10.53 4.32 -5.99
N VAL A 312 9.36 4.87 -6.25
CA VAL A 312 8.75 5.91 -5.41
C VAL A 312 8.44 5.38 -4.01
N ARG A 313 7.88 4.16 -3.90
CA ARG A 313 7.63 3.49 -2.60
C ARG A 313 8.93 3.29 -1.84
N SER A 314 9.97 2.82 -2.53
CA SER A 314 11.30 2.60 -1.95
C SER A 314 11.91 3.90 -1.44
N ARG A 315 11.80 4.99 -2.20
CA ARG A 315 12.27 6.33 -1.80
C ARG A 315 11.57 6.84 -0.55
N LEU A 316 10.24 6.74 -0.49
CA LEU A 316 9.49 7.16 0.70
C LEU A 316 9.90 6.32 1.92
N LEU A 317 10.07 5.00 1.75
CA LEU A 317 10.51 4.14 2.85
C LEU A 317 11.89 4.55 3.37
N LEU A 318 12.88 4.70 2.48
CA LEU A 318 14.23 5.10 2.88
C LEU A 318 14.26 6.49 3.52
N LEU A 319 13.40 7.41 3.08
CA LEU A 319 13.25 8.72 3.71
C LEU A 319 12.73 8.58 5.15
N ILE A 320 11.73 7.72 5.38
CA ILE A 320 11.22 7.43 6.73
C ILE A 320 12.28 6.68 7.56
N HIS A 321 13.06 5.78 6.96
CA HIS A 321 14.15 5.10 7.66
C HIS A 321 15.34 6.03 7.97
N SER A 322 15.56 7.08 7.16
CA SER A 322 16.53 8.13 7.47
C SER A 322 16.10 8.95 8.68
N LEU A 323 14.78 9.12 8.86
CA LEU A 323 14.27 9.58 10.14
C LEU A 323 14.59 8.52 11.21
N ASP A 324 14.42 7.22 10.94
CA ASP A 324 14.54 6.12 11.91
C ASP A 324 15.92 5.94 12.56
N LYS A 325 16.99 6.09 11.78
CA LYS A 325 18.36 6.14 12.32
C LYS A 325 18.50 7.26 13.37
N ASN A 326 17.72 8.34 13.24
CA ASN A 326 17.55 9.38 14.25
C ASN A 326 16.35 9.10 15.20
N LEU A 327 15.31 8.34 14.82
CA LEU A 327 14.07 8.10 15.60
C LEU A 327 14.28 7.11 16.75
N LEU A 328 14.98 6.00 16.52
CA LEU A 328 15.21 4.99 17.56
C LEU A 328 16.40 5.34 18.45
N GLN A 329 17.41 6.04 17.93
CA GLN A 329 18.57 6.46 18.73
C GLN A 329 18.31 7.73 19.55
N ASN A 330 17.46 8.65 19.08
CA ASN A 330 17.15 9.92 19.79
C ASN A 330 15.69 10.02 20.28
N GLY A 331 14.90 8.94 20.20
CA GLY A 331 13.50 8.94 20.66
C GLY A 331 12.56 9.86 19.86
N TYR A 332 12.91 10.25 18.63
CA TYR A 332 12.13 11.22 17.86
C TYR A 332 10.70 10.74 17.58
N LEU A 333 10.46 9.44 17.33
CA LEU A 333 9.08 8.94 17.13
C LEU A 333 8.26 8.98 18.42
N VAL A 334 8.91 8.68 19.54
CA VAL A 334 8.30 8.80 20.87
C VAL A 334 7.92 10.26 21.12
N SER A 335 8.80 11.21 20.78
CA SER A 335 8.51 12.64 20.90
C SER A 335 7.32 13.07 20.02
N ILE A 336 7.21 12.52 18.81
CA ILE A 336 6.08 12.77 17.90
C ILE A 336 4.78 12.16 18.47
N ILE A 337 4.83 10.94 19.01
CA ILE A 337 3.66 10.29 19.63
C ILE A 337 3.20 11.09 20.85
N LEU A 338 4.12 11.53 21.70
CA LEU A 338 3.82 12.37 22.86
C LEU A 338 3.23 13.72 22.44
N HIS A 339 3.75 14.30 21.35
CA HIS A 339 3.21 15.52 20.76
C HIS A 339 1.78 15.30 20.24
N SER A 340 1.51 14.18 19.56
CA SER A 340 0.15 13.80 19.14
C SER A 340 -0.77 13.55 20.33
N LEU A 341 -0.31 12.94 21.42
CA LEU A 341 -1.07 12.77 22.66
C LEU A 341 -1.45 14.12 23.28
N ASP A 342 -0.55 15.09 23.27
CA ASP A 342 -0.78 16.43 23.82
C ASP A 342 -1.67 17.30 22.90
N GLU A 343 -1.36 17.36 21.60
CA GLU A 343 -2.09 18.21 20.64
C GLU A 343 -3.43 17.62 20.21
N THR A 344 -3.45 16.35 19.77
CA THR A 344 -4.65 15.73 19.18
C THR A 344 -5.63 15.28 20.25
N TYR A 345 -5.13 14.80 21.40
CA TYR A 345 -5.97 14.22 22.46
C TYR A 345 -5.99 15.06 23.75
N GLY A 346 -5.23 16.15 23.81
CA GLY A 346 -5.21 17.06 24.96
C GLY A 346 -4.65 16.45 26.25
N CYS A 347 -3.81 15.41 26.13
CA CYS A 347 -3.34 14.59 27.24
C CYS A 347 -1.89 14.91 27.64
N SER A 348 -1.63 16.16 28.07
CA SER A 348 -0.30 16.63 28.50
C SER A 348 0.32 15.83 29.66
N LEU A 349 -0.49 15.15 30.48
CA LEU A 349 0.00 14.34 31.61
C LEU A 349 1.01 13.28 31.16
N TYR A 350 0.79 12.63 30.02
CA TYR A 350 1.69 11.60 29.51
C TYR A 350 3.09 12.15 29.22
N LYS A 351 3.14 13.35 28.63
CA LYS A 351 4.41 14.04 28.41
C LYS A 351 5.12 14.34 29.73
N SER A 352 4.40 14.86 30.72
CA SER A 352 4.96 15.10 32.05
C SER A 352 5.48 13.83 32.74
N ILE A 353 4.80 12.68 32.55
CA ILE A 353 5.26 11.38 33.09
C ILE A 353 6.54 10.94 32.39
N TYR A 354 6.60 11.05 31.06
CA TYR A 354 7.79 10.69 30.27
C TYR A 354 9.00 11.58 30.59
N ASP A 355 8.78 12.90 30.71
CA ASP A 355 9.82 13.86 31.07
C ASP A 355 10.27 13.72 32.54
N GLY A 356 9.63 12.83 33.32
CA GLY A 356 9.97 12.56 34.70
C GLY A 356 9.62 13.71 35.66
N GLU A 357 8.63 14.54 35.31
CA GLU A 357 8.28 15.70 36.13
C GLU A 357 7.84 15.27 37.54
N PRO A 358 8.54 15.69 38.61
CA PRO A 358 8.29 15.20 39.96
C PRO A 358 6.84 15.39 40.41
N LYS A 359 6.25 16.54 40.07
CA LYS A 359 4.86 16.87 40.42
C LYS A 359 3.86 15.91 39.79
N ALA A 360 4.03 15.55 38.52
CA ALA A 360 3.13 14.63 37.83
C ALA A 360 3.24 13.21 38.40
N LEU A 361 4.47 12.73 38.61
CA LEU A 361 4.73 11.42 39.21
C LEU A 361 4.22 11.34 40.67
N ASP A 362 4.39 12.40 41.46
CA ASP A 362 3.90 12.50 42.83
C ASP A 362 2.37 12.41 42.89
N GLU A 363 1.68 13.12 42.00
CA GLU A 363 0.22 13.14 41.94
C GLU A 363 -0.34 11.77 41.50
N VAL A 364 0.25 11.14 40.49
CA VAL A 364 -0.11 9.78 40.03
C VAL A 364 0.12 8.76 41.16
N TYR A 365 1.30 8.80 41.79
CA TYR A 365 1.65 7.90 42.89
C TYR A 365 0.72 8.06 44.10
N ALA A 366 0.43 9.30 44.50
CA ALA A 366 -0.48 9.59 45.60
C ALA A 366 -1.90 9.10 45.33
N MET A 367 -2.39 9.25 44.09
CA MET A 367 -3.68 8.74 43.66
C MET A 367 -3.76 7.22 43.75
N GLN A 368 -2.75 6.52 43.24
CA GLN A 368 -2.67 5.06 43.30
C GLN A 368 -2.65 4.54 44.73
N THR A 369 -1.77 5.11 45.56
CA THR A 369 -1.65 4.75 46.97
C THR A 369 -2.98 4.90 47.71
N LYS A 370 -3.72 6.00 47.43
CA LYS A 370 -5.05 6.20 48.01
C LYS A 370 -6.04 5.11 47.58
N LYS A 371 -6.05 4.75 46.30
CA LYS A 371 -6.99 3.77 45.74
C LYS A 371 -6.69 2.35 46.20
N ILE A 372 -5.42 1.95 46.25
CA ILE A 372 -5.00 0.65 46.79
C ILE A 372 -5.38 0.56 48.28
N ARG A 373 -5.18 1.63 49.06
CA ARG A 373 -5.65 1.68 50.46
C ARG A 373 -7.17 1.55 50.57
N GLU A 374 -7.94 2.11 49.66
CA GLU A 374 -9.40 1.94 49.62
C GLU A 374 -9.79 0.50 49.29
N ILE A 375 -9.16 -0.14 48.32
CA ILE A 375 -9.40 -1.55 47.97
C ILE A 375 -9.04 -2.47 49.14
N ASN A 376 -7.88 -2.25 49.76
CA ASN A 376 -7.41 -3.04 50.90
C ASN A 376 -8.29 -2.92 52.15
N LYS A 377 -9.16 -1.90 52.23
CA LYS A 377 -10.21 -1.85 53.28
C LYS A 377 -11.30 -2.89 53.09
N TYR A 378 -11.60 -3.27 51.85
CA TYR A 378 -12.66 -4.22 51.49
C TYR A 378 -12.12 -5.63 51.21
N LEU A 379 -10.89 -5.74 50.71
CA LEU A 379 -10.13 -6.98 50.59
C LEU A 379 -8.74 -6.83 51.25
N PRO A 380 -8.60 -7.14 52.55
CA PRO A 380 -7.32 -7.07 53.24
C PRO A 380 -6.25 -7.93 52.53
N GLN A 381 -5.08 -7.34 52.26
CA GLN A 381 -3.89 -7.97 51.64
C GLN A 381 -4.01 -8.37 50.16
N ALA A 382 -5.01 -7.87 49.40
CA ALA A 382 -5.12 -8.20 47.98
C ALA A 382 -4.02 -7.59 47.09
N ILE A 383 -3.49 -6.40 47.45
CA ILE A 383 -2.51 -5.68 46.65
C ILE A 383 -1.47 -5.02 47.57
N ASP A 384 -0.19 -5.35 47.36
CA ASP A 384 0.91 -4.71 48.07
C ASP A 384 1.20 -3.32 47.49
N VAL A 385 1.21 -2.29 48.35
CA VAL A 385 1.54 -0.91 47.97
C VAL A 385 3.06 -0.76 47.79
N SER A 386 3.86 -1.63 48.43
CA SER A 386 5.32 -1.54 48.42
C SER A 386 5.96 -1.82 47.06
N SER A 387 5.26 -2.57 46.19
CA SER A 387 5.71 -2.88 44.83
C SER A 387 5.47 -1.75 43.83
N LEU A 388 4.70 -0.72 44.19
CA LEU A 388 4.48 0.45 43.34
C LEU A 388 5.57 1.49 43.64
N THR A 389 6.37 1.84 42.64
CA THR A 389 7.33 2.95 42.72
C THR A 389 7.10 3.94 41.59
N LYS A 390 7.50 5.21 41.79
CA LYS A 390 7.43 6.24 40.72
C LYS A 390 8.30 5.85 39.52
N GLU A 391 9.45 5.24 39.79
CA GLU A 391 10.39 4.73 38.81
C GLU A 391 9.78 3.61 37.95
N LEU A 392 9.02 2.70 38.56
CA LEU A 392 8.31 1.64 37.83
C LEU A 392 7.29 2.20 36.85
N ILE A 393 6.51 3.22 37.27
CA ILE A 393 5.50 3.87 36.41
C ILE A 393 6.17 4.54 35.21
N GLY A 394 7.27 5.27 35.43
CA GLY A 394 8.03 5.92 34.34
C GLY A 394 8.65 4.91 33.38
N THR A 395 9.25 3.83 33.90
CA THR A 395 9.90 2.79 33.09
C THR A 395 8.89 2.04 32.23
N GLN A 396 7.77 1.59 32.82
CA GLN A 396 6.71 0.90 32.07
C GLN A 396 6.09 1.77 30.97
N PHE A 397 5.93 3.08 31.24
CA PHE A 397 5.41 4.00 30.24
C PHE A 397 6.39 4.21 29.09
N THR A 398 7.69 4.32 29.39
CA THR A 398 8.76 4.44 28.38
C THR A 398 8.83 3.20 27.50
N ASP A 399 8.85 2.01 28.11
CA ASP A 399 8.84 0.72 27.40
C ASP A 399 7.62 0.59 26.47
N PHE A 400 6.45 1.04 26.93
CA PHE A 400 5.24 1.09 26.12
C PHE A 400 5.40 2.00 24.90
N LEU A 401 5.89 3.23 25.09
CA LEU A 401 6.05 4.19 24.01
C LEU A 401 7.06 3.71 22.96
N GLU A 402 8.17 3.10 23.38
CA GLU A 402 9.14 2.53 22.44
C GLU A 402 8.54 1.38 21.62
N ARG A 403 7.78 0.49 22.26
CA ARG A 403 7.09 -0.60 21.55
C ARG A 403 6.02 -0.06 20.60
N LEU A 404 5.24 0.94 21.04
CA LEU A 404 4.23 1.59 20.21
C LEU A 404 4.87 2.28 19.00
N ALA A 405 6.00 2.97 19.19
CA ALA A 405 6.77 3.57 18.12
C ALA A 405 7.21 2.54 17.06
N ARG A 406 7.73 1.38 17.49
CA ARG A 406 8.08 0.28 16.58
C ARG A 406 6.87 -0.25 15.83
N VAL A 407 5.73 -0.43 16.50
CA VAL A 407 4.48 -0.86 15.84
C VAL A 407 4.02 0.16 14.79
N TYR A 408 4.07 1.46 15.09
CA TYR A 408 3.76 2.52 14.12
C TYR A 408 4.64 2.44 12.88
N LEU A 409 5.96 2.33 13.06
CA LEU A 409 6.90 2.18 11.95
C LEU A 409 6.61 0.93 11.14
N LEU A 410 6.35 -0.20 11.79
CA LEU A 410 5.99 -1.43 11.11
C LEU A 410 4.72 -1.27 10.27
N ILE A 411 3.67 -0.61 10.76
CA ILE A 411 2.46 -0.36 9.97
C ILE A 411 2.78 0.47 8.73
N ILE A 412 3.55 1.56 8.90
CA ILE A 412 3.98 2.44 7.81
C ILE A 412 4.82 1.68 6.78
N PHE A 413 5.78 0.87 7.22
CA PHE A 413 6.63 0.07 6.33
C PHE A 413 5.82 -0.96 5.57
N VAL A 414 4.90 -1.62 6.27
CA VAL A 414 4.00 -2.62 5.69
C VAL A 414 3.06 -1.98 4.67
N SER A 415 2.59 -0.75 4.88
CA SER A 415 1.74 -0.04 3.91
C SER A 415 2.45 0.32 2.61
N LEU A 416 3.78 0.47 2.61
CA LEU A 416 4.56 0.81 1.40
C LEU A 416 4.92 -0.40 0.53
N HIS A 417 4.46 -1.59 0.87
CA HIS A 417 4.57 -2.77 0.01
C HIS A 417 3.49 -2.77 -1.09
N ASN A 418 3.62 -3.68 -2.07
CA ASN A 418 2.54 -3.93 -3.02
C ASN A 418 1.26 -4.37 -2.29
N ARG A 419 0.08 -4.17 -2.90
CA ARG A 419 -1.22 -4.34 -2.21
C ARG A 419 -1.44 -5.75 -1.63
N ALA A 420 -0.95 -6.79 -2.32
CA ALA A 420 -1.05 -8.17 -1.86
C ALA A 420 -0.14 -8.44 -0.63
N ARG A 421 1.13 -8.03 -0.72
CA ARG A 421 2.11 -8.16 0.37
C ARG A 421 1.74 -7.29 1.56
N TYR A 422 1.19 -6.10 1.32
CA TYR A 422 0.67 -5.22 2.36
C TYR A 422 -0.35 -5.99 3.22
N ARG A 423 -1.38 -6.57 2.60
CA ARG A 423 -2.39 -7.36 3.32
C ARG A 423 -1.78 -8.56 4.05
N ARG A 424 -0.89 -9.31 3.38
CA ARG A 424 -0.24 -10.49 3.96
C ARG A 424 0.58 -10.13 5.20
N ARG A 425 1.32 -9.03 5.16
CA ARG A 425 2.13 -8.55 6.29
C ARG A 425 1.28 -7.99 7.42
N LEU A 426 0.15 -7.33 7.12
CA LEU A 426 -0.82 -6.93 8.16
C LEU A 426 -1.36 -8.15 8.94
N ALA A 427 -1.59 -9.28 8.27
CA ALA A 427 -2.05 -10.50 8.93
C ALA A 427 -1.09 -10.95 10.06
N ASN A 428 0.21 -10.76 9.85
CA ASN A 428 1.24 -11.14 10.83
C ASN A 428 1.37 -10.10 11.97
N LEU A 429 0.90 -8.87 11.75
CA LEU A 429 1.01 -7.78 12.72
C LEU A 429 -0.04 -7.88 13.86
N PHE A 430 -1.15 -8.59 13.65
CA PHE A 430 -2.23 -8.68 14.64
C PHE A 430 -1.78 -9.23 16.00
N PHE A 431 -0.77 -10.12 16.03
CA PHE A 431 -0.23 -10.62 17.29
C PHE A 431 0.50 -9.51 18.08
N GLU A 432 1.32 -8.69 17.41
CA GLU A 432 1.97 -7.55 18.06
C GLU A 432 0.97 -6.46 18.46
N LEU A 433 -0.08 -6.26 17.65
CA LEU A 433 -1.19 -5.36 17.98
C LEU A 433 -1.93 -5.81 19.25
N ARG A 434 -2.11 -7.10 19.45
CA ARG A 434 -2.64 -7.64 20.70
C ARG A 434 -1.71 -7.33 21.88
N ASN A 435 -0.41 -7.56 21.72
CA ASN A 435 0.56 -7.33 22.80
C ASN A 435 0.58 -5.86 23.24
N ILE A 436 0.59 -4.92 22.28
CA ILE A 436 0.56 -3.49 22.60
C ILE A 436 -0.80 -3.06 23.17
N GLN A 437 -1.90 -3.71 22.80
CA GLN A 437 -3.21 -3.49 23.41
C GLN A 437 -3.25 -3.89 24.89
N HIS A 438 -2.68 -5.05 25.25
CA HIS A 438 -2.55 -5.45 26.65
C HIS A 438 -1.64 -4.49 27.42
N LEU A 439 -0.51 -4.11 26.85
CA LEU A 439 0.43 -3.19 27.49
C LEU A 439 -0.18 -1.79 27.71
N ALA A 440 -0.93 -1.27 26.73
CA ALA A 440 -1.64 -0.01 26.88
C ALA A 440 -2.64 -0.04 28.04
N TRP A 441 -3.38 -1.15 28.16
CA TRP A 441 -4.32 -1.37 29.25
C TRP A 441 -3.63 -1.47 30.60
N GLU A 442 -2.51 -2.19 30.68
CA GLU A 442 -1.69 -2.27 31.89
C GLU A 442 -1.19 -0.88 32.29
N VAL A 443 -0.59 -0.13 31.38
CA VAL A 443 -0.06 1.21 31.65
C VAL A 443 -1.16 2.18 32.08
N ASP A 444 -2.29 2.24 31.37
CA ASP A 444 -3.43 3.06 31.78
C ASP A 444 -3.93 2.65 33.19
N THR A 445 -3.94 1.35 33.49
CA THR A 445 -4.32 0.82 34.80
C THR A 445 -3.33 1.24 35.89
N HIS A 446 -2.03 1.22 35.60
CA HIS A 446 -0.98 1.69 36.52
C HIS A 446 -0.97 3.22 36.68
N ILE A 447 -1.47 3.98 35.70
CA ILE A 447 -1.57 5.44 35.80
C ILE A 447 -2.87 5.86 36.52
N PHE A 448 -4.03 5.27 36.21
CA PHE A 448 -5.35 5.70 36.74
C PHE A 448 -5.97 4.76 37.81
N GLY A 449 -5.33 3.63 38.05
CA GLY A 449 -5.63 2.67 39.13
C GLY A 449 -6.79 1.76 38.78
N GLY A 450 -7.06 1.56 37.50
CA GLY A 450 -8.22 0.88 36.96
C GLY A 450 -8.08 -0.64 36.92
N GLY A 451 -7.72 -1.31 38.01
CA GLY A 451 -7.54 -2.76 37.99
C GLY A 451 -7.64 -3.35 39.38
N TYR A 452 -8.20 -4.55 39.45
CA TYR A 452 -8.33 -5.40 40.65
C TYR A 452 -9.46 -4.98 41.62
N GLY A 453 -10.70 -5.39 41.28
CA GLY A 453 -11.81 -5.50 42.24
C GLY A 453 -13.09 -4.72 41.90
N CYS A 454 -13.02 -3.69 41.06
CA CYS A 454 -14.20 -2.85 40.79
C CYS A 454 -15.08 -3.35 39.64
N VAL A 455 -14.58 -4.25 38.78
CA VAL A 455 -15.34 -4.72 37.60
C VAL A 455 -16.57 -5.53 38.06
N GLU A 456 -16.39 -6.51 38.93
CA GLU A 456 -17.50 -7.37 39.40
C GLU A 456 -18.53 -6.63 40.28
N HIS A 457 -18.07 -5.66 41.09
CA HIS A 457 -18.96 -4.82 41.89
C HIS A 457 -19.74 -3.79 41.05
N TYR A 458 -19.16 -3.28 39.96
CA TYR A 458 -19.87 -2.41 39.02
C TYR A 458 -20.79 -3.19 38.06
N PHE A 459 -20.44 -4.41 37.67
CA PHE A 459 -21.31 -5.30 36.89
C PHE A 459 -22.64 -5.58 37.61
N ASN A 460 -22.62 -5.66 38.94
CA ASN A 460 -23.84 -5.81 39.74
C ASN A 460 -24.65 -4.51 39.88
N LYS A 461 -24.01 -3.34 39.76
CA LYS A 461 -24.69 -2.02 39.80
C LYS A 461 -25.20 -1.57 38.42
N SER A 462 -24.61 -2.04 37.34
CA SER A 462 -24.96 -1.72 35.94
C SER A 462 -26.25 -2.38 35.44
N ARG A 463 -26.87 -3.30 36.20
CA ARG A 463 -28.22 -3.81 35.90
C ARG A 463 -29.29 -2.71 35.87
N LYS A 464 -29.07 -1.57 36.54
CA LYS A 464 -29.96 -0.40 36.47
C LYS A 464 -29.70 0.52 35.26
N LEU A 465 -28.54 0.42 34.60
CA LEU A 465 -28.16 1.25 33.45
C LEU A 465 -28.42 0.57 32.10
N GLN A 466 -28.59 -0.76 32.08
CA GLN A 466 -29.03 -1.52 30.89
C GLN A 466 -30.44 -1.10 30.40
N ALA A 467 -31.25 -0.46 31.26
CA ALA A 467 -32.55 0.10 30.87
C ALA A 467 -32.45 1.26 29.85
N ASN A 468 -31.26 1.84 29.67
CA ASN A 468 -31.00 2.94 28.74
C ASN A 468 -30.11 2.53 27.54
N GLY A 469 -29.96 1.23 27.26
CA GLY A 469 -29.29 0.74 26.05
C GLY A 469 -27.75 0.74 26.06
N PHE A 470 -27.08 0.98 27.19
CA PHE A 470 -25.62 0.88 27.29
C PHE A 470 -25.17 -0.52 27.75
N CYS A 471 -24.21 -1.11 27.03
CA CYS A 471 -23.56 -2.36 27.43
C CYS A 471 -22.76 -2.18 28.74
N ALA A 472 -22.83 -3.15 29.65
CA ALA A 472 -22.11 -3.13 30.94
C ALA A 472 -20.58 -3.03 30.77
N GLN A 473 -20.02 -3.51 29.65
CA GLN A 473 -18.61 -3.31 29.28
C GLN A 473 -18.28 -1.84 28.97
N CYS A 474 -19.20 -1.06 28.40
CA CYS A 474 -19.00 0.36 28.11
C CYS A 474 -18.91 1.21 29.39
N VAL A 475 -19.61 0.80 30.45
CA VAL A 475 -19.57 1.49 31.76
C VAL A 475 -18.29 1.16 32.52
N ALA A 476 -17.77 -0.08 32.42
CA ALA A 476 -16.46 -0.43 33.00
C ALA A 476 -15.29 0.28 32.28
N CYS A 477 -15.41 0.52 30.97
CA CYS A 477 -14.43 1.28 30.18
C CYS A 477 -14.56 2.80 30.29
N SER A 478 -15.59 3.33 30.96
CA SER A 478 -15.88 4.77 31.07
C SER A 478 -14.93 5.55 31.98
N LYS A 479 -13.90 4.91 32.55
CA LYS A 479 -12.89 5.57 33.40
C LYS A 479 -11.51 5.45 32.77
N THR A 480 -11.14 6.49 32.00
CA THR A 480 -9.74 6.92 31.71
C THR A 480 -8.78 5.81 31.27
N LEU A 481 -8.98 5.26 30.08
CA LEU A 481 -8.00 4.41 29.40
C LEU A 481 -7.64 5.03 28.04
N VAL A 482 -6.91 6.15 28.06
CA VAL A 482 -6.64 6.92 26.83
C VAL A 482 -5.64 6.20 25.94
N LEU A 483 -4.60 5.58 26.50
CA LEU A 483 -3.63 4.82 25.71
C LEU A 483 -4.29 3.59 25.08
N SER A 484 -5.18 2.92 25.83
CA SER A 484 -5.97 1.80 25.34
C SER A 484 -6.90 2.21 24.22
N ALA A 485 -7.51 3.41 24.33
CA ALA A 485 -8.36 3.96 23.28
C ALA A 485 -7.55 4.36 22.04
N LEU A 486 -6.36 4.96 22.20
CA LEU A 486 -5.44 5.23 21.10
C LEU A 486 -5.05 3.94 20.37
N VAL A 487 -4.62 2.92 21.10
CA VAL A 487 -4.25 1.63 20.51
C VAL A 487 -5.45 0.95 19.85
N THR A 488 -6.64 1.06 20.43
CA THR A 488 -7.87 0.56 19.82
C THR A 488 -8.17 1.25 18.49
N ASP A 489 -7.97 2.57 18.38
CA ASP A 489 -8.15 3.29 17.12
C ASP A 489 -7.19 2.76 16.04
N ILE A 490 -5.90 2.58 16.38
CA ILE A 490 -4.90 2.01 15.47
C ILE A 490 -5.33 0.61 15.00
N ILE A 491 -5.76 -0.25 15.92
CA ILE A 491 -6.20 -1.62 15.62
C ILE A 491 -7.43 -1.61 14.71
N CYS A 492 -8.42 -0.75 15.00
CA CYS A 492 -9.59 -0.61 14.15
C CYS A 492 -9.22 -0.17 12.72
N ARG A 493 -8.30 0.80 12.57
CA ARG A 493 -7.80 1.23 11.25
C ARG A 493 -7.09 0.09 10.53
N VAL A 494 -6.17 -0.62 11.18
CA VAL A 494 -5.46 -1.77 10.58
C VAL A 494 -6.43 -2.89 10.17
N THR A 495 -7.43 -3.15 11.01
CA THR A 495 -8.46 -4.16 10.74
C THR A 495 -9.31 -3.78 9.53
N MET A 496 -9.71 -2.51 9.45
CA MET A 496 -10.43 -1.98 8.29
C MET A 496 -9.60 -2.10 7.02
N GLU A 497 -8.34 -1.65 7.03
CA GLU A 497 -7.43 -1.78 5.89
C GLU A 497 -7.24 -3.24 5.46
N PHE A 498 -7.07 -4.16 6.41
CA PHE A 498 -6.93 -5.59 6.10
C PHE A 498 -8.13 -6.15 5.33
N ASN A 499 -9.34 -5.78 5.74
CA ASN A 499 -10.57 -6.21 5.07
C ASN A 499 -10.73 -5.56 3.70
N LEU A 500 -10.49 -4.24 3.59
CA LEU A 500 -10.57 -3.50 2.33
C LEU A 500 -9.55 -4.01 1.30
N LEU A 501 -8.31 -4.29 1.72
CA LEU A 501 -7.31 -4.92 0.86
C LEU A 501 -7.73 -6.33 0.43
N GLY A 502 -8.46 -7.07 1.27
CA GLY A 502 -8.98 -8.37 0.91
C GLY A 502 -10.04 -8.28 -0.20
N LEU A 503 -10.88 -7.25 -0.14
CA LEU A 503 -11.87 -6.96 -1.19
C LEU A 503 -11.14 -6.55 -2.48
N GLU A 504 -10.22 -5.59 -2.39
CA GLU A 504 -9.42 -5.09 -3.52
C GLU A 504 -8.68 -6.20 -4.27
N ASN A 505 -8.03 -7.11 -3.54
CA ASN A 505 -7.29 -8.23 -4.12
C ASN A 505 -8.20 -9.42 -4.52
N ASN A 506 -9.53 -9.23 -4.52
CA ASN A 506 -10.52 -10.27 -4.86
C ASN A 506 -10.34 -11.58 -4.07
N LEU A 507 -10.00 -11.50 -2.78
CA LEU A 507 -9.74 -12.67 -1.94
C LEU A 507 -11.00 -13.30 -1.34
N TYR A 508 -12.14 -12.61 -1.44
CA TYR A 508 -13.43 -13.08 -0.97
C TYR A 508 -14.26 -13.62 -2.15
N GLY A 509 -14.80 -14.83 -2.02
CA GLY A 509 -15.83 -15.32 -2.92
C GLY A 509 -17.08 -14.45 -2.86
N LYS A 510 -17.94 -14.52 -3.89
CA LYS A 510 -19.17 -13.70 -3.98
C LYS A 510 -20.07 -13.79 -2.73
N ASN A 511 -20.11 -14.96 -2.10
CA ASN A 511 -20.90 -15.23 -0.89
C ASN A 511 -20.19 -14.80 0.40
N GLU A 512 -18.88 -14.54 0.36
CA GLU A 512 -18.08 -14.12 1.52
C GLU A 512 -18.02 -12.59 1.64
N ILE A 513 -18.38 -11.85 0.59
CA ILE A 513 -18.42 -10.38 0.60
C ILE A 513 -19.23 -9.79 1.77
N PRO A 514 -20.40 -10.35 2.17
CA PRO A 514 -21.14 -9.89 3.35
C PRO A 514 -20.34 -10.03 4.63
N THR A 515 -19.52 -11.08 4.75
CA THR A 515 -18.71 -11.29 5.95
C THR A 515 -17.74 -10.11 6.12
N ALA A 516 -17.12 -9.65 5.03
CA ALA A 516 -16.19 -8.51 5.06
C ALA A 516 -16.93 -7.21 5.42
N TYR A 517 -18.11 -6.97 4.85
CA TYR A 517 -18.91 -5.78 5.19
C TYR A 517 -19.49 -5.79 6.60
N ALA A 518 -19.92 -6.96 7.10
CA ALA A 518 -20.39 -7.12 8.47
C ALA A 518 -19.25 -6.92 9.46
N TYR A 519 -18.05 -7.43 9.14
CA TYR A 519 -16.86 -7.18 9.94
C TYR A 519 -16.49 -5.69 9.94
N ASN A 520 -16.53 -5.03 8.78
CA ASN A 520 -16.29 -3.58 8.69
C ASN A 520 -17.32 -2.78 9.50
N TYR A 521 -18.60 -3.15 9.41
CA TYR A 521 -19.66 -2.55 10.22
C TYR A 521 -19.36 -2.67 11.72
N HIS A 522 -18.98 -3.87 12.18
CA HIS A 522 -18.60 -4.13 13.58
C HIS A 522 -17.39 -3.31 14.04
N VAL A 523 -16.37 -3.20 13.19
CA VAL A 523 -15.17 -2.37 13.46
C VAL A 523 -15.55 -0.90 13.56
N VAL A 524 -16.41 -0.39 12.66
CA VAL A 524 -16.87 1.02 12.68
C VAL A 524 -17.69 1.32 13.94
N GLN A 525 -18.54 0.40 14.40
CA GLN A 525 -19.23 0.57 15.69
C GLN A 525 -18.23 0.74 16.83
N THR A 526 -17.17 -0.09 16.83
CA THR A 526 -16.10 0.03 17.83
C THR A 526 -15.36 1.37 17.72
N MET A 527 -15.14 1.89 16.50
CA MET A 527 -14.51 3.21 16.29
C MET A 527 -15.39 4.34 16.87
N ILE A 528 -16.70 4.32 16.61
CA ILE A 528 -17.65 5.33 17.13
C ILE A 528 -17.68 5.30 18.66
N GLU A 529 -17.73 4.12 19.27
CA GLU A 529 -17.64 3.96 20.72
C GLU A 529 -16.32 4.51 21.27
N ASN A 530 -15.22 4.24 20.57
CA ASN A 530 -13.88 4.66 20.98
C ASN A 530 -13.70 6.18 20.86
N ASP A 531 -14.22 6.80 19.80
CA ASP A 531 -14.24 8.26 19.61
C ASP A 531 -15.06 8.94 20.71
N THR A 532 -16.18 8.33 21.11
CA THR A 532 -16.97 8.83 22.24
C THR A 532 -16.14 8.86 23.54
N ILE A 533 -15.26 7.88 23.76
CA ILE A 533 -14.34 7.83 24.91
C ILE A 533 -13.21 8.87 24.76
N LEU A 534 -12.68 9.06 23.55
CA LEU A 534 -11.57 9.97 23.31
C LEU A 534 -11.99 11.44 23.36
N PHE A 535 -13.19 11.78 22.89
CA PHE A 535 -13.55 13.15 22.57
C PHE A 535 -14.76 13.73 23.31
N HIS A 536 -15.57 12.92 24.03
CA HIS A 536 -16.75 13.45 24.72
C HIS A 536 -16.43 13.98 26.13
N PRO A 537 -16.49 15.30 26.41
CA PRO A 537 -16.02 15.88 27.67
C PRO A 537 -16.89 15.53 28.89
N GLN A 538 -18.20 15.31 28.67
CA GLN A 538 -19.18 15.10 29.75
C GLN A 538 -19.05 13.71 30.41
N MET A 539 -18.48 12.73 29.71
CA MET A 539 -18.29 11.38 30.25
C MET A 539 -17.24 11.32 31.37
N PHE A 540 -16.38 12.33 31.47
CA PHE A 540 -15.30 12.40 32.47
C PHE A 540 -15.68 13.20 33.72
N GLU A 541 -16.74 14.01 33.68
CA GLU A 541 -17.08 14.94 34.77
C GLU A 541 -17.25 14.27 36.16
N PRO A 542 -17.85 13.06 36.29
CA PRO A 542 -18.01 12.39 37.58
C PRO A 542 -16.70 11.80 38.13
N VAL A 543 -15.83 11.27 37.27
CA VAL A 543 -14.50 10.74 37.65
C VAL A 543 -13.61 11.90 38.09
N MET A 544 -13.70 13.03 37.38
CA MET A 544 -12.83 14.18 37.56
C MET A 544 -13.18 15.05 38.77
N LYS A 545 -14.44 15.05 39.20
CA LYS A 545 -14.85 15.66 40.50
C LYS A 545 -14.19 14.98 41.72
N HIS A 546 -13.69 13.75 41.60
CA HIS A 546 -12.96 13.06 42.66
C HIS A 546 -11.43 13.21 42.58
N HIS A 547 -10.90 13.74 41.47
CA HIS A 547 -9.46 13.88 41.20
C HIS A 547 -9.05 15.32 40.83
N ALA A 548 -9.48 16.29 41.65
CA ALA A 548 -9.30 17.73 41.41
C ALA A 548 -7.84 18.19 41.17
N ARG A 549 -6.83 17.41 41.60
CA ARG A 549 -5.40 17.75 41.45
C ARG A 549 -4.82 17.44 40.06
N LEU A 550 -5.21 16.30 39.46
CA LEU A 550 -4.81 15.93 38.09
C LEU A 550 -5.64 16.65 37.01
N TYR A 551 -6.74 17.28 37.41
CA TYR A 551 -7.69 17.97 36.52
C TYR A 551 -7.05 19.02 35.60
N PRO A 552 -6.18 19.94 36.08
CA PRO A 552 -5.56 20.95 35.22
C PRO A 552 -4.64 20.34 34.15
N LEU A 553 -4.02 19.19 34.43
CA LEU A 553 -3.06 18.49 33.55
C LEU A 553 -3.74 17.58 32.51
N LEU A 554 -4.98 17.15 32.76
CA LEU A 554 -5.74 16.22 31.89
C LEU A 554 -6.86 16.89 31.06
N VAL A 555 -7.46 17.99 31.54
CA VAL A 555 -8.73 18.52 30.96
C VAL A 555 -8.57 19.86 30.26
N ARG A 556 -7.63 20.70 30.71
CA ARG A 556 -7.53 22.08 30.21
C ARG A 556 -7.24 22.14 28.70
N LYS A 557 -6.45 21.21 28.17
CA LYS A 557 -6.20 21.06 26.73
C LYS A 557 -7.22 20.17 26.02
N ARG A 558 -7.77 19.15 26.69
CA ARG A 558 -8.74 18.22 26.07
C ARG A 558 -10.07 18.86 25.66
N ARG A 559 -10.47 19.96 26.29
CA ARG A 559 -11.61 20.78 25.83
C ARG A 559 -11.36 21.50 24.50
N ALA A 560 -10.10 21.70 24.12
CA ALA A 560 -9.70 22.30 22.84
C ALA A 560 -9.44 21.24 21.76
N ALA A 561 -9.14 20.00 22.16
CA ALA A 561 -8.91 18.85 21.31
C ALA A 561 -10.24 18.18 20.90
N LEU A 562 -10.99 18.82 20.00
CA LEU A 562 -12.10 18.17 19.32
C LEU A 562 -11.54 17.26 18.20
N PRO A 563 -12.22 16.14 17.89
CA PRO A 563 -11.84 15.35 16.72
C PRO A 563 -11.90 16.28 15.52
N THR A 564 -10.94 16.14 14.61
CA THR A 564 -11.02 16.91 13.36
C THR A 564 -12.35 16.59 12.70
N GLU A 565 -13.05 17.62 12.23
CA GLU A 565 -14.34 17.48 11.54
C GLU A 565 -14.26 16.39 10.45
N GLY A 566 -13.08 16.26 9.82
CA GLY A 566 -12.78 15.25 8.81
C GLY A 566 -12.80 13.80 9.31
N HIS A 567 -12.27 13.49 10.50
CA HIS A 567 -12.27 12.13 11.06
C HIS A 567 -13.70 11.64 11.33
N ILE A 568 -14.53 12.49 11.95
CA ILE A 568 -15.94 12.17 12.24
C ILE A 568 -16.68 11.86 10.93
N PHE A 569 -16.57 12.75 9.95
CA PHE A 569 -17.21 12.55 8.64
C PHE A 569 -16.73 11.26 7.97
N TYR A 570 -15.44 10.94 8.08
CA TYR A 570 -14.89 9.72 7.49
C TYR A 570 -15.47 8.46 8.12
N VAL A 571 -15.51 8.38 9.46
CA VAL A 571 -16.09 7.24 10.19
C VAL A 571 -17.58 7.08 9.87
N GLU A 572 -18.34 8.18 9.81
CA GLU A 572 -19.75 8.16 9.41
C GLU A 572 -19.95 7.67 7.98
N VAL A 573 -19.10 8.10 7.04
CA VAL A 573 -19.14 7.60 5.65
C VAL A 573 -18.88 6.10 5.62
N LEU A 574 -17.87 5.59 6.35
CA LEU A 574 -17.60 4.15 6.44
C LEU A 574 -18.79 3.37 7.01
N GLN A 575 -19.49 3.93 8.00
CA GLN A 575 -20.70 3.34 8.57
C GLN A 575 -21.81 3.25 7.52
N LEU A 576 -22.10 4.37 6.83
CA LEU A 576 -23.14 4.44 5.81
C LEU A 576 -22.87 3.47 4.65
N VAL A 577 -21.62 3.42 4.18
CA VAL A 577 -21.22 2.54 3.06
C VAL A 577 -21.29 1.07 3.44
N SER A 578 -20.81 0.69 4.64
CA SER A 578 -20.89 -0.69 5.11
C SER A 578 -22.35 -1.14 5.28
N THR A 579 -23.18 -0.27 5.87
CA THR A 579 -24.62 -0.52 6.07
C THR A 579 -25.36 -0.66 4.74
N ALA A 580 -25.13 0.27 3.80
CA ALA A 580 -25.74 0.24 2.47
C ALA A 580 -25.35 -1.03 1.69
N SER A 581 -24.10 -1.46 1.81
CA SER A 581 -23.58 -2.66 1.14
C SER A 581 -24.22 -3.94 1.69
N LEU A 582 -24.45 -4.01 3.01
CA LEU A 582 -25.17 -5.12 3.64
C LEU A 582 -26.62 -5.19 3.16
N PHE A 583 -27.35 -4.08 3.17
CA PHE A 583 -28.73 -4.03 2.64
C PHE A 583 -28.81 -4.44 1.18
N LEU A 584 -27.88 -3.94 0.35
CA LEU A 584 -27.81 -4.33 -1.05
C LEU A 584 -27.60 -5.83 -1.18
N HIS A 585 -26.66 -6.41 -0.43
CA HIS A 585 -26.41 -7.85 -0.51
C HIS A 585 -27.60 -8.69 -0.06
N VAL A 586 -28.24 -8.35 1.05
CA VAL A 586 -29.45 -9.03 1.53
C VAL A 586 -30.53 -9.03 0.45
N ALA A 587 -30.75 -7.88 -0.21
CA ALA A 587 -31.70 -7.81 -1.32
C ALA A 587 -31.31 -8.75 -2.46
N LEU A 588 -30.02 -8.81 -2.84
CA LEU A 588 -29.55 -9.71 -3.89
C LEU A 588 -29.72 -11.19 -3.55
N GLN A 589 -29.55 -11.55 -2.28
CA GLN A 589 -29.78 -12.91 -1.80
C GLN A 589 -31.28 -13.26 -1.83
N GLN A 590 -32.16 -12.34 -1.40
CA GLN A 590 -33.61 -12.51 -1.46
C GLN A 590 -34.13 -12.64 -2.91
N LEU A 591 -33.44 -12.00 -3.86
CA LEU A 591 -33.72 -12.11 -5.30
C LEU A 591 -33.11 -13.36 -5.95
N GLY A 592 -32.40 -14.20 -5.20
CA GLY A 592 -31.72 -15.39 -5.72
C GLY A 592 -30.56 -15.09 -6.66
N MET A 593 -30.06 -13.85 -6.68
CA MET A 593 -28.95 -13.43 -7.55
C MET A 593 -27.58 -13.81 -6.97
N ILE A 594 -27.52 -14.05 -5.66
CA ILE A 594 -26.35 -14.56 -4.94
C ILE A 594 -26.79 -15.81 -4.15
N PRO A 595 -26.06 -16.93 -4.24
CA PRO A 595 -26.42 -18.13 -3.50
C PRO A 595 -26.28 -17.94 -1.99
N SER A 596 -27.21 -18.49 -1.23
CA SER A 596 -27.30 -18.34 0.21
C SER A 596 -26.28 -19.17 1.02
N ASN A 597 -25.61 -20.16 0.42
CA ASN A 597 -24.74 -21.09 1.15
C ASN A 597 -23.46 -21.50 0.39
N HIS A 598 -22.39 -21.70 1.16
CA HIS A 598 -21.19 -22.47 0.78
C HIS A 598 -21.43 -23.98 1.00
N GLY A 599 -22.29 -24.59 0.19
CA GLY A 599 -22.44 -26.05 0.21
C GLY A 599 -21.36 -26.74 -0.61
N GLN A 600 -20.10 -26.77 -0.14
CA GLN A 600 -19.11 -27.71 -0.68
C GLN A 600 -19.11 -28.97 0.19
N THR A 601 -18.94 -30.14 -0.41
CA THR A 601 -19.04 -31.46 0.24
C THR A 601 -18.01 -31.70 1.35
N CYS A 602 -16.95 -30.88 1.44
CA CYS A 602 -15.80 -31.13 2.32
C CYS A 602 -15.54 -30.06 3.40
N THR A 603 -16.27 -28.93 3.43
CA THR A 603 -16.01 -27.83 4.38
C THR A 603 -17.29 -27.11 4.77
N THR A 604 -17.42 -26.76 6.06
CA THR A 604 -18.57 -25.96 6.54
C THR A 604 -18.31 -24.46 6.42
N GLU A 605 -19.37 -23.67 6.28
CA GLU A 605 -19.28 -22.19 6.24
C GLU A 605 -18.57 -21.61 7.47
N SER A 606 -18.83 -22.17 8.66
CA SER A 606 -18.18 -21.76 9.92
C SER A 606 -16.66 -21.98 9.89
N GLN A 607 -16.20 -23.10 9.30
CA GLN A 607 -14.76 -23.36 9.15
C GLN A 607 -14.10 -22.39 8.17
N VAL A 608 -14.76 -22.08 7.06
CA VAL A 608 -14.28 -21.09 6.09
C VAL A 608 -14.17 -19.70 6.73
N TYR A 609 -15.21 -19.29 7.48
CA TYR A 609 -15.22 -18.05 8.25
C TYR A 609 -14.08 -18.01 9.27
N ALA A 610 -13.91 -19.06 10.07
CA ALA A 610 -12.86 -19.13 11.09
C ALA A 610 -11.46 -19.04 10.47
N LEU A 611 -11.22 -19.68 9.33
CA LEU A 611 -9.96 -19.59 8.61
C LEU A 611 -9.70 -18.16 8.08
N ARG A 612 -10.75 -17.50 7.56
CA ARG A 612 -10.67 -16.16 6.98
C ARG A 612 -10.20 -15.10 7.98
N TYR A 613 -10.70 -15.18 9.21
CA TYR A 613 -10.47 -14.19 10.26
C TYR A 613 -9.54 -14.69 11.37
N LYS A 614 -8.84 -15.82 11.16
CA LYS A 614 -7.96 -16.46 12.14
C LYS A 614 -6.94 -15.50 12.76
N SER A 615 -6.33 -14.63 11.95
CA SER A 615 -5.32 -13.67 12.42
C SER A 615 -5.88 -12.65 13.43
N MET A 616 -7.16 -12.31 13.32
CA MET A 616 -7.82 -11.31 14.18
C MET A 616 -8.45 -11.90 15.44
N GLN A 617 -8.53 -13.23 15.57
CA GLN A 617 -9.10 -13.90 16.75
C GLN A 617 -8.33 -13.59 18.05
N CYS A 618 -7.07 -13.15 17.91
CA CYS A 618 -6.22 -12.82 19.04
C CYS A 618 -6.52 -11.44 19.66
N LEU A 619 -7.28 -10.58 18.98
CA LEU A 619 -7.57 -9.22 19.45
C LEU A 619 -8.62 -9.21 20.57
N THR A 620 -8.43 -8.32 21.54
CA THR A 620 -9.42 -8.08 22.60
C THR A 620 -10.43 -7.01 22.15
N ARG A 621 -9.96 -5.94 21.50
CA ARG A 621 -10.80 -4.87 20.95
C ARG A 621 -10.31 -4.44 19.55
N PRO A 622 -11.16 -4.37 18.51
CA PRO A 622 -12.54 -4.84 18.49
C PRO A 622 -12.59 -6.33 18.81
N ALA A 623 -13.62 -6.75 19.57
CA ALA A 623 -13.79 -8.16 19.87
C ALA A 623 -13.97 -8.93 18.56
N HIS A 624 -13.41 -10.13 18.47
CA HIS A 624 -13.57 -10.96 17.27
C HIS A 624 -15.06 -11.20 16.99
N LEU A 625 -15.51 -10.84 15.79
CA LEU A 625 -16.87 -11.14 15.34
C LEU A 625 -16.97 -12.66 15.11
N THR A 626 -17.71 -13.36 15.96
CA THR A 626 -17.93 -14.80 15.79
C THR A 626 -18.81 -15.07 14.57
N HIS A 627 -18.77 -16.29 14.04
CA HIS A 627 -19.64 -16.70 12.93
C HIS A 627 -21.13 -16.52 13.28
N GLU A 628 -21.52 -16.80 14.53
CA GLU A 628 -22.88 -16.56 15.02
C GLU A 628 -23.21 -15.07 15.06
N GLY A 629 -22.31 -14.23 15.59
CA GLY A 629 -22.51 -12.77 15.60
C GLY A 629 -22.64 -12.18 14.19
N TYR A 630 -21.85 -12.67 13.24
CA TYR A 630 -22.01 -12.35 11.82
C TYR A 630 -23.42 -12.69 11.32
N ARG A 631 -23.94 -13.89 11.61
CA ARG A 631 -25.29 -14.29 11.20
C ARG A 631 -26.35 -13.41 11.82
N THR A 632 -26.24 -13.09 13.10
CA THR A 632 -27.16 -12.16 13.78
C THR A 632 -27.17 -10.78 13.12
N ILE A 633 -26.02 -10.27 12.69
CA ILE A 633 -25.95 -9.01 11.93
C ILE A 633 -26.73 -9.15 10.61
N ILE A 634 -26.47 -10.18 9.81
CA ILE A 634 -27.16 -10.38 8.53
C ILE A 634 -28.68 -10.56 8.71
N GLU A 635 -29.10 -11.31 9.74
CA GLU A 635 -30.51 -11.47 10.10
C GLU A 635 -31.17 -10.14 10.48
N ALA A 636 -30.46 -9.27 11.22
CA ALA A 636 -30.97 -7.94 11.56
C ALA A 636 -31.16 -7.03 10.33
N PHE A 637 -30.37 -7.23 9.27
CA PHE A 637 -30.50 -6.52 7.99
C PHE A 637 -31.51 -7.18 7.04
N SER A 638 -31.98 -8.38 7.34
CA SER A 638 -32.97 -9.13 6.56
C SER A 638 -34.39 -8.58 6.79
N THR A 639 -34.72 -7.45 6.18
CA THR A 639 -36.09 -6.91 6.15
C THR A 639 -37.04 -7.86 5.40
N ASN A 640 -38.35 -7.79 5.69
CA ASN A 640 -39.39 -8.69 5.15
C ASN A 640 -39.56 -8.70 3.61
N ASN A 641 -38.88 -7.83 2.85
CA ASN A 641 -38.83 -7.93 1.38
C ASN A 641 -37.61 -7.21 0.76
N ALA A 642 -37.27 -7.60 -0.48
CA ALA A 642 -36.13 -7.05 -1.23
C ALA A 642 -36.29 -5.57 -1.63
N PRO A 643 -37.48 -5.06 -2.01
CA PRO A 643 -37.67 -3.64 -2.32
C PRO A 643 -37.28 -2.71 -1.18
N SER A 644 -37.68 -3.02 0.07
CA SER A 644 -37.37 -2.19 1.23
C SER A 644 -35.86 -2.16 1.52
N ALA A 645 -35.18 -3.32 1.40
CA ALA A 645 -33.73 -3.39 1.54
C ALA A 645 -33.01 -2.53 0.48
N LEU A 646 -33.46 -2.56 -0.78
CA LEU A 646 -32.90 -1.72 -1.85
C LEU A 646 -33.14 -0.22 -1.60
N GLU A 647 -34.34 0.15 -1.16
CA GLU A 647 -34.67 1.54 -0.81
C GLU A 647 -33.77 2.08 0.31
N ASN A 648 -33.57 1.28 1.37
CA ASN A 648 -32.66 1.60 2.45
C ASN A 648 -31.21 1.73 1.97
N ALA A 649 -30.73 0.81 1.12
CA ALA A 649 -29.40 0.88 0.55
C ALA A 649 -29.18 2.19 -0.24
N VAL A 650 -30.15 2.55 -1.10
CA VAL A 650 -30.10 3.80 -1.89
C VAL A 650 -30.03 5.03 -0.98
N GLY A 651 -30.90 5.11 0.03
CA GLY A 651 -30.92 6.24 0.96
C GLY A 651 -29.60 6.41 1.72
N MET A 652 -28.99 5.30 2.16
CA MET A 652 -27.70 5.34 2.85
C MET A 652 -26.54 5.74 1.93
N TYR A 653 -26.51 5.25 0.69
CA TYR A 653 -25.49 5.67 -0.28
C TYR A 653 -25.63 7.16 -0.64
N GLN A 654 -26.85 7.69 -0.77
CA GLN A 654 -27.06 9.12 -1.04
C GLN A 654 -26.51 10.00 0.08
N ARG A 655 -26.79 9.65 1.35
CA ARG A 655 -26.22 10.35 2.52
C ARG A 655 -24.69 10.28 2.54
N ALA A 656 -24.12 9.14 2.16
CA ALA A 656 -22.67 8.99 2.08
C ALA A 656 -22.06 9.91 1.00
N ILE A 657 -22.71 10.05 -0.15
CA ILE A 657 -22.28 10.97 -1.24
C ILE A 657 -22.33 12.43 -0.77
N GLU A 658 -23.39 12.84 -0.08
CA GLU A 658 -23.53 14.20 0.47
C GLU A 658 -22.40 14.53 1.45
N LYS A 659 -22.10 13.61 2.38
CA LYS A 659 -20.98 13.77 3.31
C LYS A 659 -19.63 13.80 2.59
N LEU A 660 -19.40 12.93 1.61
CA LEU A 660 -18.16 12.92 0.82
C LEU A 660 -17.96 14.22 0.04
N ASN A 661 -19.01 14.80 -0.54
CA ASN A 661 -18.92 16.09 -1.23
C ASN A 661 -18.57 17.24 -0.28
N THR A 662 -18.96 17.13 0.99
CA THR A 662 -18.59 18.10 2.04
C THR A 662 -17.15 17.89 2.52
N LEU A 663 -16.69 16.64 2.57
CA LEU A 663 -15.39 16.25 3.10
C LEU A 663 -14.24 16.48 2.12
N ILE A 664 -14.40 16.07 0.85
CA ILE A 664 -13.32 16.09 -0.17
C ILE A 664 -12.62 17.46 -0.29
N PRO A 665 -13.32 18.61 -0.33
CA PRO A 665 -12.67 19.92 -0.43
C PRO A 665 -11.80 20.29 0.78
N LYS A 666 -11.99 19.63 1.93
CA LYS A 666 -11.27 19.90 3.19
C LYS A 666 -10.04 19.01 3.38
N LEU A 667 -9.80 18.04 2.49
CA LEU A 667 -8.76 17.03 2.62
C LEU A 667 -7.45 17.41 1.91
N SER A 668 -6.35 16.78 2.33
CA SER A 668 -5.07 16.81 1.61
C SER A 668 -5.21 16.27 0.18
N SER A 669 -4.27 16.53 -0.73
CA SER A 669 -4.32 16.04 -2.11
C SER A 669 -4.46 14.52 -2.22
N TYR A 670 -3.73 13.75 -1.39
CA TYR A 670 -3.78 12.29 -1.37
C TYR A 670 -5.08 11.75 -0.76
N SER A 671 -5.48 12.29 0.40
CA SER A 671 -6.73 11.90 1.06
C SER A 671 -7.95 12.26 0.22
N SER A 672 -7.89 13.40 -0.51
CA SER A 672 -8.89 13.82 -1.49
C SER A 672 -9.00 12.83 -2.65
N SER A 673 -7.89 12.33 -3.19
CA SER A 673 -7.89 11.30 -4.24
C SER A 673 -8.58 10.02 -3.79
N ARG A 674 -8.24 9.54 -2.58
CA ARG A 674 -8.85 8.35 -1.97
C ARG A 674 -10.35 8.53 -1.73
N CYS A 675 -10.76 9.63 -1.12
CA CYS A 675 -12.18 9.94 -0.89
C CYS A 675 -12.96 10.17 -2.19
N SER A 676 -12.31 10.70 -3.22
CA SER A 676 -12.91 10.83 -4.56
C SER A 676 -13.15 9.46 -5.20
N GLY A 677 -12.21 8.51 -5.06
CA GLY A 677 -12.40 7.12 -5.47
C GLY A 677 -13.56 6.45 -4.75
N LEU A 678 -13.58 6.59 -3.41
CA LEU A 678 -14.69 6.11 -2.59
C LEU A 678 -16.03 6.68 -3.07
N ARG A 679 -16.10 7.99 -3.35
CA ARG A 679 -17.31 8.63 -3.89
C ARG A 679 -17.76 7.99 -5.20
N CYS A 680 -16.85 7.66 -6.11
CA CYS A 680 -17.18 7.02 -7.38
C CYS A 680 -17.81 5.64 -7.19
N VAL A 681 -17.27 4.81 -6.29
CA VAL A 681 -17.86 3.49 -6.00
C VAL A 681 -19.23 3.62 -5.35
N VAL A 682 -19.35 4.53 -4.37
CA VAL A 682 -20.60 4.78 -3.68
C VAL A 682 -21.67 5.25 -4.67
N GLN A 683 -21.31 6.11 -5.63
CA GLN A 683 -22.19 6.54 -6.72
C GLN A 683 -22.58 5.36 -7.63
N ALA A 684 -21.63 4.55 -8.07
CA ALA A 684 -21.91 3.38 -8.91
C ALA A 684 -22.87 2.40 -8.20
N ASN A 685 -22.62 2.10 -6.93
CA ASN A 685 -23.47 1.20 -6.14
C ASN A 685 -24.86 1.79 -5.87
N ALA A 686 -24.97 3.11 -5.67
CA ALA A 686 -26.25 3.78 -5.56
C ALA A 686 -27.08 3.64 -6.84
N VAL A 687 -26.45 3.83 -8.01
CA VAL A 687 -27.09 3.65 -9.32
C VAL A 687 -27.56 2.21 -9.51
N THR A 688 -26.72 1.22 -9.19
CA THR A 688 -27.09 -0.19 -9.29
C THR A 688 -28.24 -0.56 -8.37
N ALA A 689 -28.22 -0.09 -7.11
CA ALA A 689 -29.32 -0.32 -6.18
C ALA A 689 -30.64 0.33 -6.64
N LYS A 690 -30.58 1.55 -7.20
CA LYS A 690 -31.74 2.22 -7.81
C LYS A 690 -32.30 1.45 -8.99
N LEU A 691 -31.43 0.99 -9.90
CA LEU A 691 -31.84 0.24 -11.08
C LEU A 691 -32.49 -1.09 -10.68
N LEU A 692 -31.90 -1.81 -9.73
CA LEU A 692 -32.50 -3.03 -9.15
C LEU A 692 -33.87 -2.77 -8.55
N HIS A 693 -34.01 -1.70 -7.77
CA HIS A 693 -35.28 -1.35 -7.15
C HIS A 693 -36.38 -1.10 -8.20
N SER A 694 -36.06 -0.40 -9.30
CA SER A 694 -36.96 -0.21 -10.44
C SER A 694 -37.30 -1.53 -11.15
N ILE A 695 -36.31 -2.40 -11.38
CA ILE A 695 -36.51 -3.71 -12.01
C ILE A 695 -37.44 -4.59 -11.15
N VAL A 696 -37.21 -4.66 -9.85
CA VAL A 696 -38.05 -5.42 -8.91
C VAL A 696 -39.49 -4.92 -8.94
N LYS A 697 -39.70 -3.59 -8.93
CA LYS A 697 -41.04 -2.99 -9.03
C LYS A 697 -41.74 -3.31 -10.36
N SER A 698 -40.98 -3.45 -11.44
CA SER A 698 -41.51 -3.77 -12.77
C SER A 698 -41.75 -5.26 -13.03
N SER A 699 -41.39 -6.16 -12.10
CA SER A 699 -41.50 -7.62 -12.24
C SER A 699 -40.70 -8.22 -13.43
N THR A 700 -39.65 -7.56 -13.92
CA THR A 700 -38.85 -8.00 -15.10
C THR A 700 -37.56 -8.77 -14.74
N MET A 701 -37.48 -9.31 -13.52
CA MET A 701 -36.25 -9.87 -12.93
C MET A 701 -35.58 -11.02 -13.68
N ASN A 702 -36.36 -11.89 -14.36
CA ASN A 702 -35.83 -13.14 -14.97
C ASN A 702 -34.74 -12.91 -16.03
N ASN A 703 -34.68 -11.70 -16.60
CA ASN A 703 -33.78 -11.32 -17.69
C ASN A 703 -32.45 -10.72 -17.21
N TRP A 704 -32.17 -10.64 -15.92
CA TRP A 704 -30.99 -9.96 -15.39
C TRP A 704 -30.05 -10.89 -14.62
N THR A 705 -28.77 -10.54 -14.62
CA THR A 705 -27.69 -11.15 -13.84
C THR A 705 -26.82 -10.05 -13.24
N ILE A 706 -26.12 -10.35 -12.16
CA ILE A 706 -25.17 -9.43 -11.54
C ILE A 706 -23.76 -9.98 -11.65
N GLU A 707 -22.87 -9.12 -12.10
CA GLU A 707 -21.44 -9.29 -11.99
C GLU A 707 -20.93 -8.38 -10.88
N ILE A 708 -20.24 -8.96 -9.89
CA ILE A 708 -19.55 -8.19 -8.87
C ILE A 708 -18.13 -7.98 -9.39
N GLN A 709 -17.75 -6.72 -9.58
CA GLN A 709 -16.40 -6.34 -10.00
C GLN A 709 -15.72 -5.60 -8.87
N VAL A 710 -14.44 -5.89 -8.63
CA VAL A 710 -13.57 -5.08 -7.78
C VAL A 710 -12.40 -4.61 -8.63
N GLY A 711 -12.13 -3.30 -8.62
CA GLY A 711 -11.04 -2.72 -9.40
C GLY A 711 -11.20 -1.22 -9.66
N THR A 712 -10.41 -0.69 -10.59
CA THR A 712 -10.45 0.71 -11.03
C THR A 712 -11.78 1.07 -11.68
N VAL A 713 -12.45 2.11 -11.18
CA VAL A 713 -13.60 2.74 -11.86
C VAL A 713 -13.08 3.91 -12.69
N SER A 714 -13.22 3.86 -14.01
CA SER A 714 -12.91 4.99 -14.89
C SER A 714 -14.16 5.84 -15.11
N LEU A 715 -14.07 7.16 -14.88
CA LEU A 715 -15.07 8.13 -15.31
C LEU A 715 -14.60 8.83 -16.59
N GLY A 716 -15.39 8.72 -17.67
CA GLY A 716 -15.27 9.56 -18.87
C GLY A 716 -14.32 9.06 -19.97
N ASN A 717 -14.48 9.67 -21.16
CA ASN A 717 -13.80 9.34 -22.44
C ASN A 717 -12.36 8.83 -22.26
N ALA A 718 -12.03 7.74 -22.95
CA ALA A 718 -10.82 6.92 -22.87
C ALA A 718 -9.45 7.64 -22.96
N LYS A 719 -9.42 8.97 -23.11
CA LYS A 719 -8.21 9.80 -23.20
C LYS A 719 -7.83 10.53 -21.91
N LEU A 720 -8.66 10.52 -20.86
CA LEU A 720 -8.42 11.30 -19.62
C LEU A 720 -8.82 10.59 -18.31
N ALA A 721 -8.96 9.27 -18.32
CA ALA A 721 -9.34 8.51 -17.13
C ALA A 721 -8.19 8.50 -16.10
N LYS A 722 -8.30 9.33 -15.04
CA LYS A 722 -7.56 9.08 -13.79
C LYS A 722 -8.02 7.72 -13.29
N ARG A 723 -7.13 6.72 -13.32
CA ARG A 723 -7.36 5.41 -12.71
C ARG A 723 -7.41 5.63 -11.20
N VAL A 724 -8.61 5.63 -10.62
CA VAL A 724 -8.73 5.59 -9.17
C VAL A 724 -8.99 4.14 -8.79
N ASN A 725 -8.00 3.52 -8.15
CA ASN A 725 -8.17 2.21 -7.57
C ASN A 725 -9.11 2.33 -6.37
N THR A 726 -10.12 1.48 -6.33
CA THR A 726 -11.10 1.51 -5.26
C THR A 726 -11.17 0.14 -4.63
N SER A 727 -10.97 0.09 -3.31
CA SER A 727 -10.93 -1.15 -2.53
C SER A 727 -12.32 -1.73 -2.24
N LEU A 728 -13.38 -1.13 -2.78
CA LEU A 728 -14.77 -1.53 -2.56
C LEU A 728 -15.35 -2.15 -3.83
N PRO A 729 -16.05 -3.31 -3.73
CA PRO A 729 -16.76 -3.87 -4.86
C PRO A 729 -17.82 -2.91 -5.39
N PHE A 730 -17.96 -2.89 -6.71
CA PHE A 730 -19.14 -2.36 -7.36
C PHE A 730 -19.93 -3.45 -8.10
N TYR A 731 -21.24 -3.26 -8.14
CA TYR A 731 -22.17 -4.23 -8.71
C TYR A 731 -22.54 -3.77 -10.13
N LYS A 732 -22.28 -4.62 -11.14
CA LYS A 732 -22.66 -4.37 -12.53
C LYS A 732 -23.81 -5.28 -12.94
N LEU A 733 -24.91 -4.68 -13.39
CA LEU A 733 -26.05 -5.41 -13.94
C LEU A 733 -25.77 -5.79 -15.40
N LYS A 734 -26.06 -7.05 -15.74
CA LYS A 734 -26.01 -7.58 -17.11
C LYS A 734 -27.36 -8.17 -17.47
N GLN A 735 -27.95 -7.70 -18.56
CA GLN A 735 -29.12 -8.33 -19.15
C GLN A 735 -28.69 -9.66 -19.81
N LYS A 736 -29.35 -10.76 -19.48
CA LYS A 736 -29.25 -12.02 -20.22
C LYS A 736 -29.76 -11.70 -21.63
N THR A 737 -28.90 -11.77 -22.63
CA THR A 737 -29.19 -11.42 -24.03
C THR A 737 -30.58 -11.92 -24.46
N ALA A 738 -31.51 -11.00 -24.67
CA ALA A 738 -32.77 -11.28 -25.34
C ALA A 738 -32.48 -11.32 -26.85
N ARG A 739 -32.50 -12.50 -27.45
CA ARG A 739 -32.78 -12.63 -28.89
C ARG A 739 -34.27 -12.35 -29.09
N SER A 740 -34.65 -11.07 -29.23
CA SER A 740 -35.79 -10.61 -30.02
C SER A 740 -36.05 -9.13 -29.75
N GLN A 741 -36.31 -8.39 -30.82
CA GLN A 741 -36.72 -6.99 -30.87
C GLN A 741 -38.02 -6.73 -30.08
N ASP A 742 -38.23 -5.45 -29.79
CA ASP A 742 -39.44 -4.81 -29.27
C ASP A 742 -39.76 -4.97 -27.78
N GLN A 743 -39.14 -4.10 -26.98
CA GLN A 743 -39.86 -3.27 -25.99
C GLN A 743 -38.97 -2.09 -25.58
N SER A 744 -39.37 -0.88 -25.99
CA SER A 744 -38.74 0.39 -25.62
C SER A 744 -39.02 0.73 -24.15
N LEU A 745 -38.15 0.26 -23.25
CA LEU A 745 -37.89 0.99 -22.01
C LEU A 745 -36.89 2.10 -22.35
N ASP A 746 -37.14 3.32 -21.89
CA ASP A 746 -36.32 4.51 -22.14
C ASP A 746 -34.96 4.38 -21.43
N LEU A 747 -34.04 3.64 -22.07
CA LEU A 747 -32.71 3.28 -21.58
C LEU A 747 -31.67 4.42 -21.76
N LYS A 748 -32.12 5.69 -21.90
CA LYS A 748 -31.21 6.82 -22.08
C LYS A 748 -30.32 7.10 -20.86
N GLU A 749 -30.73 6.69 -19.66
CA GLU A 749 -29.89 6.82 -18.44
C GLU A 749 -28.75 5.79 -18.35
N LEU A 750 -28.77 4.72 -19.17
CA LEU A 750 -27.79 3.63 -19.11
C LEU A 750 -26.49 3.91 -19.88
N LYS A 751 -26.41 5.02 -20.63
CA LYS A 751 -25.19 5.42 -21.38
C LYS A 751 -24.19 6.24 -20.56
N VAL A 752 -24.40 6.44 -19.25
CA VAL A 752 -23.57 7.31 -18.39
C VAL A 752 -22.63 6.53 -17.44
N VAL A 753 -22.52 5.20 -17.58
CA VAL A 753 -21.44 4.41 -16.95
C VAL A 753 -20.30 4.24 -17.96
#